data_AF-A0A9W9RAW3-F1
#
_entry.id   AF-A0A9W9RAW3-F1
#
_cell.length_a   1.000
_cell.length_b   1.000
_cell.length_c   1.000
_cell.angle_alpha   90.00
_cell.angle_beta   90.00
_cell.angle_gamma   90.00
#
_symmetry.space_group_name_H-M   'P 1'
#
loop_
_entity.id
_entity.type
_entity.pdbx_description
1 polymer ?
#
loop_
_entity_poly.entity_id
_entity_poly.type
_entity_poly.pdbx_seq_one_letter_code
_entity_poly.pdbx_strand_id
1 'polypeptide(L)'
;MADTLDYNGLASTAPRSVRKKFAKPPVKVACLPCRASRTRCGGQMPCANCVSKDRECSYLPSKRGGPRKKKEKSSLSPEHESKRDDALYNTVPSPPEFEEAPGMFNQIDELSLPGAGLRHLDFQSDVPSMFQNFFTGDGSQSHMQVPLISPPLNSTQPFVRTYGSEPEILNAYYDFIHNYFPILPPRASPPCRDRPLNCPVPGSTTSEPMMMYRPRSPLSLALSAILALIPHPSDLEPSSAASVHQRRTYAHTFAQLANSTIEAECDLDLSSTDPGQALSAARPFVGRERFHSQAPVDYESLLALLVLSVYEYSQRGNLLKMRYRAGQALAIALDKSLHAQMGNDEFSEARRRAWWMTYYCVIQGSIVSTTVPAIVINDPQFTTPYPSFSSDTEGWAILIQAQQVLVSATQFIGDLNKCLSSQSGMYYMFERMQQLDAWTHSVIAQAELLPLLPQTSDFGDHNESITAQSIRAISRIKLSSAQIKTHRFRAFSDIPIFIKRHCDLTAANPNTATTPVSTKAGIHNISCSCSNLNSFERASSTEYMTPSDSSTSSDIHTDIQPYASQYTYPFASGFPYSTQQSAKICLQAALVISRMFHSLPVPQPLLGPQQQQGRPLPRTMPSFACCLMQSSYAMFMIYYKARVAKQLAPDTPENEHSGDSTGQLIEELRQGLERIIAAVSNYSLAFEALDGMRDEIEGAYKTAFPLASV
;
A
#
# COMPACT_ATOMS: atom_id res chain seq x y z
N MET A 1 48.22 -59.58 -28.21
CA MET A 1 48.76 -58.71 -27.15
C MET A 1 47.96 -57.42 -27.26
N ALA A 2 46.78 -57.31 -26.64
CA ALA A 2 46.56 -57.07 -25.20
C ALA A 2 47.20 -55.72 -24.81
N ASP A 3 46.49 -54.66 -24.40
CA ASP A 3 45.30 -54.61 -23.56
C ASP A 3 44.37 -53.42 -23.87
N THR A 4 43.08 -53.73 -23.97
CA THR A 4 41.92 -52.84 -23.82
C THR A 4 41.49 -52.86 -22.36
N LEU A 5 41.44 -51.68 -21.71
CA LEU A 5 40.84 -51.52 -20.38
C LEU A 5 39.47 -50.84 -20.51
N ASP A 6 38.44 -51.68 -20.50
CA ASP A 6 37.04 -51.31 -20.23
C ASP A 6 36.90 -50.85 -18.77
N TYR A 7 36.31 -49.67 -18.55
CA TYR A 7 35.78 -49.26 -17.24
C TYR A 7 34.28 -48.99 -17.36
N ASN A 8 33.50 -50.07 -17.28
CA ASN A 8 32.05 -50.05 -17.08
C ASN A 8 31.75 -49.64 -15.63
N GLY A 9 31.40 -48.38 -15.41
CA GLY A 9 30.86 -47.88 -14.14
C GLY A 9 29.34 -48.00 -14.10
N LEU A 10 28.84 -49.10 -13.51
CA LEU A 10 27.44 -49.24 -13.10
C LEU A 10 27.08 -48.17 -12.05
N ALA A 11 26.27 -47.18 -12.42
CA ALA A 11 25.56 -46.35 -11.47
C ALA A 11 24.32 -47.10 -10.95
N SER A 12 24.53 -47.82 -9.84
CA SER A 12 23.52 -48.51 -9.06
C SER A 12 22.43 -47.53 -8.59
N THR A 13 21.18 -47.78 -9.01
CA THR A 13 19.97 -47.14 -8.48
C THR A 13 19.82 -47.49 -7.01
N ALA A 14 20.08 -46.54 -6.12
CA ALA A 14 19.86 -46.73 -4.69
C ALA A 14 18.36 -46.99 -4.42
N PRO A 15 18.00 -48.06 -3.68
CA PRO A 15 16.61 -48.37 -3.37
C PRO A 15 16.06 -47.32 -2.39
N ARG A 16 14.90 -46.76 -2.73
CA ARG A 16 14.10 -45.90 -1.85
C ARG A 16 13.91 -46.59 -0.50
N SER A 17 14.28 -45.91 0.58
CA SER A 17 14.07 -46.39 1.94
C SER A 17 12.58 -46.56 2.22
N VAL A 18 12.16 -47.82 2.36
CA VAL A 18 10.83 -48.20 2.82
C VAL A 18 10.63 -47.60 4.21
N ARG A 19 9.74 -46.60 4.32
CA ARG A 19 9.33 -46.03 5.61
C ARG A 19 8.75 -47.14 6.47
N LYS A 20 9.48 -47.56 7.52
CA LYS A 20 8.96 -48.43 8.58
C LYS A 20 7.67 -47.80 9.13
N LYS A 21 6.53 -48.44 8.88
CA LYS A 21 5.24 -48.08 9.49
C LYS A 21 5.37 -48.31 10.99
N PHE A 22 5.34 -47.23 11.78
CA PHE A 22 5.36 -47.32 13.23
C PHE A 22 3.99 -47.82 13.72
N ALA A 23 3.99 -48.85 14.57
CA ALA A 23 2.80 -49.48 15.14
C ALA A 23 2.03 -48.61 16.17
N LYS A 24 2.50 -47.38 16.45
CA LYS A 24 1.84 -46.45 17.39
C LYS A 24 1.71 -45.06 16.76
N PRO A 25 0.52 -44.45 16.76
CA PRO A 25 0.31 -43.12 16.22
C PRO A 25 1.09 -42.06 17.02
N PRO A 26 1.54 -40.97 16.37
CA PRO A 26 2.24 -39.89 17.05
C PRO A 26 1.33 -39.19 18.06
N VAL A 27 1.86 -38.88 19.24
CA VAL A 27 1.14 -38.16 20.30
C VAL A 27 0.86 -36.72 19.85
N LYS A 28 -0.34 -36.20 20.18
CA LYS A 28 -0.80 -34.87 19.75
C LYS A 28 0.06 -33.72 20.30
N VAL A 29 0.66 -33.90 21.48
CA VAL A 29 1.55 -32.92 22.13
C VAL A 29 2.69 -33.67 22.83
N ALA A 30 3.93 -33.23 22.63
CA ALA A 30 5.10 -33.70 23.37
C ALA A 30 5.38 -32.80 24.59
N CYS A 31 5.84 -33.37 25.71
CA CYS A 31 6.23 -32.58 26.89
C CYS A 31 7.41 -31.64 26.59
N LEU A 32 7.55 -30.58 27.38
CA LEU A 32 8.58 -29.55 27.19
C LEU A 32 10.01 -30.13 27.17
N PRO A 33 10.41 -31.06 28.06
CA PRO A 33 11.75 -31.64 28.03
C PRO A 33 12.01 -32.50 26.78
N CYS A 34 11.03 -33.30 26.34
CA CYS A 34 11.17 -34.09 25.10
C CYS A 34 11.24 -33.20 23.86
N ARG A 35 10.49 -32.09 23.85
CA ARG A 35 10.54 -31.08 22.80
C ARG A 35 11.90 -30.38 22.74
N ALA A 36 12.42 -29.94 23.89
CA ALA A 36 13.72 -29.28 23.98
C ALA A 36 14.87 -30.23 23.58
N SER A 37 14.78 -31.50 23.96
CA SER A 37 15.79 -32.52 23.62
C SER A 37 15.63 -33.15 22.24
N ARG A 38 14.63 -32.73 21.44
CA ARG A 38 14.28 -33.32 20.13
C ARG A 38 14.12 -34.84 20.18
N THR A 39 13.60 -35.38 21.29
CA THR A 39 13.33 -36.82 21.48
C THR A 39 11.83 -37.11 21.43
N ARG A 40 11.45 -38.34 21.05
CA ARG A 40 10.04 -38.74 20.96
C ARG A 40 9.42 -38.78 22.37
N CYS A 41 8.27 -38.14 22.53
CA CYS A 41 7.51 -38.18 23.78
C CYS A 41 6.47 -39.31 23.74
N GLY A 42 6.30 -40.00 24.88
CA GLY A 42 5.30 -41.05 25.02
C GLY A 42 3.88 -40.55 25.31
N GLY A 43 3.69 -39.25 25.59
CA GLY A 43 2.36 -38.64 25.83
C GLY A 43 1.72 -38.94 27.19
N GLN A 44 2.27 -39.88 27.97
CA GLN A 44 1.90 -40.18 29.36
C GLN A 44 2.58 -39.19 30.33
N MET A 45 2.03 -39.02 31.54
CA MET A 45 2.52 -38.08 32.56
C MET A 45 2.79 -38.83 33.88
N PRO A 46 4.06 -38.98 34.30
CA PRO A 46 5.29 -38.58 33.60
C PRO A 46 5.58 -39.47 32.37
N CYS A 47 6.23 -38.91 31.34
CA CYS A 47 6.52 -39.68 30.12
C CYS A 47 7.75 -40.58 30.31
N ALA A 48 7.81 -41.73 29.64
CA ALA A 48 8.88 -42.73 29.84
C ALA A 48 10.31 -42.17 29.65
N ASN A 49 10.49 -41.20 28.74
CA ASN A 49 11.78 -40.54 28.53
C ASN A 49 12.14 -39.50 29.60
N CYS A 50 11.15 -38.93 30.28
CA CYS A 50 11.37 -38.07 31.43
C CYS A 50 11.66 -38.92 32.68
N VAL A 51 10.98 -40.06 32.84
CA VAL A 51 11.26 -41.02 33.93
C VAL A 51 12.66 -41.62 33.81
N SER A 52 13.07 -42.06 32.61
CA SER A 52 14.40 -42.67 32.43
C SER A 52 15.57 -41.70 32.55
N LYS A 53 15.30 -40.39 32.47
CA LYS A 53 16.31 -39.33 32.53
C LYS A 53 16.21 -38.45 33.78
N ASP A 54 15.35 -38.84 34.71
CA ASP A 54 15.04 -38.12 35.96
C ASP A 54 14.78 -36.61 35.72
N ARG A 55 13.82 -36.30 34.83
CA ARG A 55 13.43 -34.93 34.48
C ARG A 55 11.98 -34.67 34.79
N GLU A 56 11.69 -33.48 35.31
CA GLU A 56 10.32 -33.02 35.53
C GLU A 56 9.54 -32.93 34.21
N CYS A 57 8.43 -33.66 34.13
CA CYS A 57 7.63 -33.78 32.90
C CYS A 57 6.47 -32.79 32.90
N SER A 58 6.58 -31.70 32.13
CA SER A 58 5.54 -30.67 32.04
C SER A 58 4.97 -30.51 30.62
N TYR A 59 3.68 -30.22 30.54
CA TYR A 59 2.94 -29.93 29.31
C TYR A 59 2.29 -28.55 29.43
N LEU A 60 2.46 -27.70 28.41
CA LEU A 60 1.74 -26.43 28.29
C LEU A 60 0.66 -26.56 27.20
N PRO A 61 -0.56 -26.03 27.42
CA PRO A 61 -1.57 -25.99 26.37
C PRO A 61 -1.10 -25.12 25.20
N SER A 62 -1.20 -25.67 23.98
CA SER A 62 -0.88 -24.95 22.74
C SER A 62 -1.86 -23.80 22.50
N LYS A 63 -1.36 -22.56 22.37
CA LYS A 63 -2.15 -21.40 21.90
C LYS A 63 -2.32 -21.34 20.37
N ARG A 64 -1.90 -22.38 19.63
CA ARG A 64 -2.20 -22.51 18.18
C ARG A 64 -3.36 -23.49 17.99
N GLY A 65 -4.48 -22.95 17.50
CA GLY A 65 -5.69 -23.70 17.13
C GLY A 65 -6.85 -23.46 18.11
N GLY A 66 -7.55 -22.35 17.94
CA GLY A 66 -8.86 -22.17 18.58
C GLY A 66 -9.89 -23.18 18.05
N PRO A 67 -10.93 -23.53 18.82
CA PRO A 67 -11.91 -24.53 18.41
C PRO A 67 -12.73 -24.05 17.20
N ARG A 68 -12.77 -24.83 16.11
CA ARG A 68 -13.77 -24.66 15.05
C ARG A 68 -15.15 -24.95 15.66
N LYS A 69 -15.99 -23.93 15.78
CA LYS A 69 -17.40 -24.09 16.16
C LYS A 69 -18.10 -24.99 15.13
N LYS A 70 -18.55 -26.16 15.58
CA LYS A 70 -19.43 -27.05 14.80
C LYS A 70 -20.85 -26.54 14.98
N LYS A 71 -21.51 -26.20 13.86
CA LYS A 71 -22.90 -25.77 13.79
C LYS A 71 -23.77 -27.02 13.93
N GLU A 72 -24.53 -27.15 15.02
CA GLU A 72 -25.50 -28.23 15.19
C GLU A 72 -26.91 -27.67 15.38
N LYS A 73 -27.86 -28.36 14.75
CA LYS A 73 -29.22 -27.93 14.44
C LYS A 73 -30.16 -28.07 15.64
N SER A 74 -31.18 -27.22 15.60
CA SER A 74 -32.40 -27.20 16.41
C SER A 74 -33.12 -28.54 16.53
N SER A 75 -33.56 -28.89 17.75
CA SER A 75 -34.78 -29.66 17.98
C SER A 75 -35.45 -29.26 19.30
N LEU A 76 -36.77 -29.16 19.25
CA LEU A 76 -37.75 -28.77 20.29
C LEU A 76 -37.88 -29.89 21.35
N SER A 77 -38.12 -29.63 22.64
CA SER A 77 -39.45 -29.54 23.29
C SER A 77 -39.30 -29.54 24.85
N PRO A 78 -40.37 -29.33 25.67
CA PRO A 78 -40.35 -28.41 26.82
C PRO A 78 -40.54 -29.04 28.24
N GLU A 79 -40.64 -28.15 29.24
CA GLU A 79 -41.20 -28.29 30.61
C GLU A 79 -40.24 -28.63 31.78
N HIS A 80 -40.03 -27.69 32.73
CA HIS A 80 -40.69 -27.69 34.06
C HIS A 80 -40.27 -26.49 34.94
N GLU A 81 -41.29 -25.71 35.30
CA GLU A 81 -41.60 -24.86 36.46
C GLU A 81 -40.58 -24.43 37.56
N SER A 82 -40.66 -23.12 37.83
CA SER A 82 -40.87 -22.47 39.15
C SER A 82 -39.71 -22.28 40.14
N LYS A 83 -39.39 -21.01 40.43
CA LYS A 83 -39.80 -20.33 41.67
C LYS A 83 -39.51 -18.81 41.63
N ARG A 84 -40.56 -18.05 41.97
CA ARG A 84 -40.62 -16.66 42.49
C ARG A 84 -39.98 -16.62 43.91
N ASP A 85 -39.56 -15.53 44.56
CA ASP A 85 -40.00 -14.12 44.62
C ASP A 85 -38.90 -13.23 45.25
N ASP A 86 -38.92 -11.94 44.86
CA ASP A 86 -38.65 -10.68 45.58
C ASP A 86 -37.52 -10.47 46.60
N ALA A 87 -36.72 -9.42 46.35
CA ALA A 87 -36.60 -8.24 47.22
C ALA A 87 -35.92 -7.06 46.53
N LEU A 88 -36.67 -5.96 46.37
CA LEU A 88 -36.20 -4.62 46.01
C LEU A 88 -35.25 -4.05 47.07
N TYR A 89 -34.10 -3.51 46.65
CA TYR A 89 -33.49 -2.33 47.28
C TYR A 89 -32.85 -1.43 46.22
N ASN A 90 -33.23 -0.15 46.28
CA ASN A 90 -32.68 0.95 45.48
C ASN A 90 -31.19 1.16 45.78
N THR A 91 -30.36 1.20 44.72
CA THR A 91 -29.05 1.86 44.76
C THR A 91 -28.88 2.69 43.49
N VAL A 92 -28.58 3.97 43.71
CA VAL A 92 -28.28 5.04 42.74
C VAL A 92 -27.14 4.62 41.78
N PRO A 93 -27.13 5.09 40.52
CA PRO A 93 -26.27 4.53 39.47
C PRO A 93 -24.81 4.86 39.70
N SER A 94 -23.97 3.83 39.71
CA SER A 94 -22.54 3.96 39.43
C SER A 94 -22.33 4.47 38.00
N PRO A 95 -21.36 5.36 37.75
CA PRO A 95 -21.05 5.83 36.40
C PRO A 95 -20.61 4.65 35.53
N PRO A 96 -20.96 4.63 34.23
CA PRO A 96 -20.58 3.53 33.35
C PRO A 96 -19.05 3.49 33.24
N GLU A 97 -18.47 2.39 33.72
CA GLU A 97 -17.10 1.99 33.36
C GLU A 97 -17.00 1.90 31.83
N PHE A 98 -15.91 2.45 31.33
CA PHE A 98 -15.58 2.62 29.92
C PHE A 98 -15.37 1.25 29.24
N GLU A 99 -16.42 0.66 28.67
CA GLU A 99 -16.33 -0.45 27.71
C GLU A 99 -16.51 0.04 26.25
N GLU A 100 -15.63 0.92 25.77
CA GLU A 100 -15.44 1.24 24.34
C GLU A 100 -13.93 1.52 24.13
N ALA A 101 -13.18 1.10 23.11
CA ALA A 101 -13.43 0.33 21.91
C ALA A 101 -12.06 -0.27 21.44
N PRO A 102 -11.66 -1.48 21.90
CA PRO A 102 -10.46 -2.13 21.36
C PRO A 102 -10.58 -2.42 19.85
N GLY A 103 -11.80 -2.44 19.30
CA GLY A 103 -12.08 -2.69 17.88
C GLY A 103 -11.66 -1.56 16.93
N MET A 104 -11.92 -0.30 17.28
CA MET A 104 -11.62 0.85 16.41
C MET A 104 -10.10 1.05 16.23
N PHE A 105 -9.33 0.88 17.30
CA PHE A 105 -7.88 1.05 17.25
C PHE A 105 -7.20 -0.06 16.43
N ASN A 106 -7.71 -1.29 16.49
CA ASN A 106 -7.20 -2.39 15.65
C ASN A 106 -7.36 -2.08 14.16
N GLN A 107 -8.48 -1.48 13.75
CA GLN A 107 -8.73 -1.13 12.34
C GLN A 107 -7.86 0.03 11.85
N ILE A 108 -7.58 1.03 12.71
CA ILE A 108 -6.75 2.19 12.34
C ILE A 108 -5.27 1.80 12.25
N ASP A 109 -4.77 0.97 13.15
CA ASP A 109 -3.36 0.54 13.21
C ASP A 109 -2.93 -0.22 11.95
N GLU A 110 -3.83 -1.06 11.41
CA GLU A 110 -3.60 -1.81 10.16
C GLU A 110 -3.29 -0.88 8.98
N LEU A 111 -3.88 0.32 8.91
CA LEU A 111 -3.64 1.31 7.85
C LEU A 111 -2.19 1.82 7.80
N SER A 112 -1.44 1.66 8.89
CA SER A 112 -0.07 2.16 9.01
C SER A 112 0.98 1.20 8.43
N LEU A 113 0.60 -0.06 8.14
CA LEU A 113 1.48 -1.16 7.76
C LEU A 113 1.84 -1.18 6.26
N PRO A 114 2.98 -1.79 5.88
CA PRO A 114 3.36 -1.97 4.47
C PRO A 114 2.36 -2.88 3.76
N GLY A 115 1.78 -2.42 2.65
CA GLY A 115 0.77 -3.17 1.91
C GLY A 115 -0.60 -3.27 2.59
N ALA A 116 -0.88 -2.48 3.64
CA ALA A 116 -2.18 -2.40 4.29
C ALA A 116 -3.32 -2.23 3.27
N GLY A 117 -4.42 -2.96 3.45
CA GLY A 117 -5.57 -2.95 2.56
C GLY A 117 -5.36 -3.57 1.18
N LEU A 118 -4.17 -4.04 0.80
CA LEU A 118 -4.02 -4.70 -0.50
C LEU A 118 -4.63 -6.10 -0.47
N ARG A 119 -5.65 -6.33 -1.31
CA ARG A 119 -6.12 -7.70 -1.56
C ARG A 119 -5.08 -8.44 -2.40
N HIS A 120 -4.66 -9.60 -1.92
CA HIS A 120 -3.75 -10.46 -2.65
C HIS A 120 -4.52 -11.34 -3.64
N LEU A 121 -4.35 -11.09 -4.93
CA LEU A 121 -4.92 -11.93 -5.99
C LEU A 121 -3.85 -12.93 -6.44
N ASP A 122 -3.84 -14.09 -5.77
CA ASP A 122 -3.06 -15.24 -6.19
C ASP A 122 -3.81 -16.05 -7.25
N PHE A 123 -3.33 -15.95 -8.48
CA PHE A 123 -3.73 -16.83 -9.56
C PHE A 123 -2.92 -18.14 -9.39
N GLN A 124 -3.60 -19.23 -9.04
CA GLN A 124 -2.97 -20.55 -9.10
C GLN A 124 -2.72 -20.89 -10.57
N SER A 125 -1.45 -21.01 -10.94
CA SER A 125 -1.02 -21.65 -12.18
C SER A 125 -1.41 -23.13 -12.10
N ASP A 126 -2.26 -23.58 -13.02
CA ASP A 126 -2.52 -24.97 -13.42
C ASP A 126 -2.58 -26.04 -12.31
N VAL A 127 -3.76 -26.20 -11.73
CA VAL A 127 -4.24 -27.54 -11.36
C VAL A 127 -5.70 -27.65 -11.82
N PRO A 128 -6.05 -28.59 -12.72
CA PRO A 128 -7.44 -28.82 -13.09
C PRO A 128 -8.24 -29.18 -11.84
N SER A 129 -9.18 -28.32 -11.45
CA SER A 129 -10.00 -28.52 -10.26
C SER A 129 -10.92 -29.73 -10.45
N MET A 130 -10.54 -30.85 -9.84
CA MET A 130 -11.33 -32.08 -9.73
C MET A 130 -12.64 -31.91 -8.91
N PHE A 131 -13.01 -30.68 -8.53
CA PHE A 131 -14.18 -30.39 -7.70
C PHE A 131 -15.39 -29.83 -8.46
N GLN A 132 -15.29 -29.61 -9.78
CA GLN A 132 -16.43 -29.12 -10.58
C GLN A 132 -17.57 -30.15 -10.71
N ASN A 133 -17.31 -31.43 -10.45
CA ASN A 133 -18.28 -32.51 -10.66
C ASN A 133 -19.06 -32.93 -9.39
N PHE A 134 -18.97 -32.20 -8.27
CA PHE A 134 -19.73 -32.55 -7.05
C PHE A 134 -21.12 -31.91 -6.94
N PHE A 135 -21.53 -31.08 -7.92
CA PHE A 135 -22.86 -30.44 -7.93
C PHE A 135 -23.82 -30.98 -9.00
N THR A 136 -23.50 -32.09 -9.67
CA THR A 136 -24.39 -32.73 -10.65
C THR A 136 -24.38 -34.25 -10.48
N GLY A 137 -25.55 -34.82 -10.17
CA GLY A 137 -25.76 -36.26 -9.97
C GLY A 137 -26.97 -36.48 -9.05
N ASP A 138 -28.19 -36.36 -9.56
CA ASP A 138 -28.99 -37.36 -10.29
C ASP A 138 -29.90 -38.16 -9.34
N GLY A 139 -31.20 -38.12 -9.62
CA GLY A 139 -32.28 -38.62 -8.78
C GLY A 139 -33.59 -38.56 -9.54
N SER A 140 -33.82 -39.56 -10.37
CA SER A 140 -35.01 -39.74 -11.19
C SER A 140 -36.24 -40.07 -10.31
N GLN A 141 -37.33 -39.31 -10.44
CA GLN A 141 -38.71 -39.79 -10.73
C GLN A 141 -39.83 -38.76 -10.42
N SER A 142 -40.73 -38.64 -11.42
CA SER A 142 -42.16 -38.27 -11.42
C SER A 142 -42.64 -36.82 -11.20
N HIS A 143 -43.09 -36.22 -12.32
CA HIS A 143 -44.29 -35.41 -12.52
C HIS A 143 -44.77 -34.45 -11.41
N MET A 144 -44.60 -33.14 -11.64
CA MET A 144 -45.71 -32.21 -11.91
C MET A 144 -45.16 -30.98 -12.65
N GLN A 145 -45.74 -30.66 -13.80
CA GLN A 145 -45.40 -29.49 -14.59
C GLN A 145 -45.80 -28.21 -13.83
N VAL A 146 -44.81 -27.41 -13.46
CA VAL A 146 -44.99 -25.97 -13.23
C VAL A 146 -44.29 -25.27 -14.38
N PRO A 147 -44.93 -24.33 -15.12
CA PRO A 147 -44.26 -23.64 -16.20
C PRO A 147 -43.02 -22.94 -15.65
N LEU A 148 -41.85 -23.31 -16.18
CA LEU A 148 -40.61 -22.60 -15.95
C LEU A 148 -40.81 -21.19 -16.52
N ILE A 149 -41.05 -20.21 -15.66
CA ILE A 149 -40.89 -18.81 -16.02
C ILE A 149 -39.44 -18.69 -16.46
N SER A 150 -39.22 -18.52 -17.76
CA SER A 150 -37.91 -18.26 -18.32
C SER A 150 -37.30 -17.07 -17.57
N PRO A 151 -36.05 -17.14 -17.09
CA PRO A 151 -35.39 -15.93 -16.62
C PRO A 151 -35.43 -14.91 -17.77
N PRO A 152 -35.64 -13.62 -17.50
CA PRO A 152 -35.74 -12.62 -18.55
C PRO A 152 -34.49 -12.67 -19.42
N LEU A 153 -34.70 -12.61 -20.73
CA LEU A 153 -33.71 -12.78 -21.82
C LEU A 153 -32.58 -11.71 -21.87
N ASN A 154 -32.38 -10.93 -20.81
CA ASN A 154 -31.44 -9.80 -20.79
C ASN A 154 -30.21 -10.15 -19.94
N SER A 155 -29.49 -11.22 -20.28
CA SER A 155 -28.10 -11.34 -19.82
C SER A 155 -27.27 -10.39 -20.67
N THR A 156 -27.01 -9.18 -20.16
CA THR A 156 -26.11 -8.23 -20.80
C THR A 156 -24.73 -8.87 -20.88
N GLN A 157 -24.20 -9.06 -22.09
CA GLN A 157 -22.87 -9.63 -22.27
C GLN A 157 -21.80 -8.63 -21.78
N PRO A 158 -20.78 -9.10 -21.03
CA PRO A 158 -19.72 -8.23 -20.56
C PRO A 158 -18.84 -7.77 -21.73
N PHE A 159 -18.41 -6.50 -21.67
CA PHE A 159 -17.44 -5.94 -22.62
C PHE A 159 -16.12 -5.64 -21.91
N VAL A 160 -15.00 -5.88 -22.61
CA VAL A 160 -13.66 -5.56 -22.11
C VAL A 160 -13.00 -4.56 -23.04
N ARG A 161 -12.36 -3.54 -22.47
CA ARG A 161 -11.62 -2.52 -23.22
C ARG A 161 -10.38 -3.13 -23.87
N THR A 162 -10.45 -3.34 -25.18
CA THR A 162 -9.33 -3.77 -26.03
C THR A 162 -9.28 -2.92 -27.28
N TYR A 163 -8.14 -2.87 -27.95
CA TYR A 163 -7.92 -2.02 -29.12
C TYR A 163 -7.44 -2.85 -30.31
N GLY A 164 -7.72 -2.38 -31.53
CA GLY A 164 -7.48 -3.12 -32.77
C GLY A 164 -6.12 -2.88 -33.41
N SER A 165 -5.31 -1.97 -32.89
CA SER A 165 -4.01 -1.59 -33.47
C SER A 165 -3.07 -0.90 -32.48
N GLU A 166 -1.76 -0.87 -32.76
CA GLU A 166 -0.75 -0.14 -31.96
C GLU A 166 -1.07 1.35 -31.79
N PRO A 167 -1.46 2.11 -32.84
CA PRO A 167 -1.74 3.55 -32.69
C PRO A 167 -2.96 3.84 -31.80
N GLU A 168 -3.95 2.95 -31.77
CA GLU A 168 -5.10 3.06 -30.86
C GLU A 168 -4.70 2.83 -29.41
N ILE A 169 -3.83 1.83 -29.15
CA ILE A 169 -3.26 1.58 -27.81
C ILE A 169 -2.42 2.79 -27.36
N LEU A 170 -1.61 3.35 -28.27
CA LEU A 170 -0.80 4.54 -27.98
C LEU A 170 -1.69 5.75 -27.68
N ASN A 171 -2.78 5.95 -28.43
CA ASN A 171 -3.74 7.02 -28.13
C ASN A 171 -4.34 6.84 -26.72
N ALA A 172 -4.76 5.62 -26.39
CA ALA A 172 -5.30 5.30 -25.08
C ALA A 172 -4.27 5.46 -23.94
N TYR A 173 -2.98 5.21 -24.19
CA TYR A 173 -1.92 5.49 -23.22
C TYR A 173 -1.91 6.98 -22.82
N TYR A 174 -1.98 7.89 -23.79
CA TYR A 174 -2.01 9.33 -23.49
C TYR A 174 -3.29 9.75 -22.77
N ASP A 175 -4.42 9.15 -23.11
CA ASP A 175 -5.72 9.50 -22.51
C ASP A 175 -5.85 9.00 -21.06
N PHE A 176 -5.34 7.80 -20.76
CA PHE A 176 -5.61 7.12 -19.49
C PHE A 176 -4.41 6.98 -18.55
N ILE A 177 -3.18 6.98 -19.04
CA ILE A 177 -1.98 6.57 -18.29
C ILE A 177 -0.96 7.70 -18.16
N HIS A 178 -0.70 8.42 -19.26
CA HIS A 178 0.42 9.35 -19.38
C HIS A 178 0.44 10.45 -18.30
N ASN A 179 -0.72 11.03 -17.97
CA ASN A 179 -0.87 12.05 -16.92
C ASN A 179 -0.39 11.60 -15.53
N TYR A 180 -0.31 10.29 -15.25
CA TYR A 180 0.13 9.75 -13.97
C TYR A 180 1.48 9.03 -14.07
N PHE A 181 1.84 8.57 -15.27
CA PHE A 181 3.01 7.73 -15.52
C PHE A 181 3.64 8.04 -16.90
N PRO A 182 4.32 9.19 -17.05
CA PRO A 182 4.86 9.69 -18.31
C PRO A 182 6.18 8.97 -18.68
N ILE A 183 6.07 7.71 -19.12
CA ILE A 183 7.20 6.90 -19.58
C ILE A 183 7.60 7.15 -21.04
N LEU A 184 6.68 7.59 -21.88
CA LEU A 184 6.94 7.96 -23.28
C LEU A 184 7.04 9.49 -23.41
N PRO A 185 7.74 10.02 -24.43
CA PRO A 185 7.76 11.45 -24.76
C PRO A 185 6.37 12.04 -25.04
N PRO A 186 6.26 13.37 -25.22
CA PRO A 186 5.01 14.02 -25.61
C PRO A 186 4.38 13.42 -26.85
N ARG A 187 3.06 13.58 -26.99
CA ARG A 187 2.31 13.02 -28.11
C ARG A 187 2.80 13.60 -29.44
N ALA A 188 3.21 12.72 -30.36
CA ALA A 188 3.70 13.12 -31.68
C ALA A 188 2.58 13.47 -32.70
N SER A 189 1.36 12.99 -32.46
CA SER A 189 0.19 13.20 -33.33
C SER A 189 -0.93 13.92 -32.57
N PRO A 190 -1.88 14.59 -33.25
CA PRO A 190 -3.04 15.17 -32.56
C PRO A 190 -3.86 14.11 -31.82
N PRO A 191 -4.52 14.46 -30.69
CA PRO A 191 -5.41 13.54 -29.99
C PRO A 191 -6.49 12.95 -30.90
N CYS A 192 -6.65 11.63 -30.85
CA CYS A 192 -7.67 10.91 -31.61
C CYS A 192 -8.83 10.50 -30.69
N ARG A 193 -9.97 10.16 -31.30
CA ARG A 193 -11.10 9.61 -30.54
C ARG A 193 -10.75 8.26 -29.93
N ASP A 194 -11.19 8.03 -28.70
CA ASP A 194 -11.09 6.71 -28.05
C ASP A 194 -12.06 5.72 -28.74
N ARG A 195 -11.51 4.61 -29.24
CA ARG A 195 -12.23 3.61 -30.04
C ARG A 195 -11.92 2.19 -29.58
N PRO A 196 -12.35 1.78 -28.37
CA PRO A 196 -12.23 0.40 -27.97
C PRO A 196 -13.09 -0.51 -28.85
N LEU A 197 -12.65 -1.76 -29.05
CA LEU A 197 -13.35 -2.76 -29.84
C LEU A 197 -14.68 -3.13 -29.19
N ASN A 198 -15.78 -2.91 -29.93
CA ASN A 198 -17.14 -3.26 -29.50
C ASN A 198 -17.47 -4.74 -29.75
N CYS A 199 -16.64 -5.65 -29.25
CA CYS A 199 -16.89 -7.09 -29.34
C CYS A 199 -17.31 -7.61 -27.97
N PRO A 200 -18.53 -8.15 -27.80
CA PRO A 200 -18.92 -8.75 -26.55
C PRO A 200 -18.09 -10.01 -26.30
N VAL A 201 -17.73 -10.27 -25.04
CA VAL A 201 -16.97 -11.47 -24.68
C VAL A 201 -17.91 -12.69 -24.74
N PRO A 202 -17.61 -13.73 -25.54
CA PRO A 202 -18.44 -14.92 -25.60
C PRO A 202 -18.52 -15.61 -24.24
N GLY A 203 -19.72 -16.11 -23.89
CA GLY A 203 -19.96 -16.85 -22.66
C GLY A 203 -19.15 -18.16 -22.61
N SER A 204 -18.03 -18.13 -21.89
CA SER A 204 -17.21 -19.25 -21.39
C SER A 204 -17.44 -20.65 -21.99
N THR A 205 -16.62 -21.02 -22.98
CA THR A 205 -16.26 -22.44 -23.27
C THR A 205 -14.76 -22.66 -23.44
N THR A 206 -13.95 -21.60 -23.56
CA THR A 206 -12.49 -21.68 -23.68
C THR A 206 -11.81 -20.94 -22.51
N SER A 207 -10.75 -21.53 -21.96
CA SER A 207 -9.97 -20.95 -20.86
C SER A 207 -9.20 -19.69 -21.25
N GLU A 208 -8.96 -19.48 -22.55
CA GLU A 208 -8.22 -18.34 -23.07
C GLU A 208 -9.15 -17.27 -23.66
N PRO A 209 -8.88 -15.97 -23.37
CA PRO A 209 -9.66 -14.87 -23.92
C PRO A 209 -9.42 -14.75 -25.43
N MET A 210 -10.49 -14.57 -26.19
CA MET A 210 -10.39 -14.33 -27.63
C MET A 210 -9.87 -12.91 -27.87
N MET A 211 -8.64 -12.80 -28.38
CA MET A 211 -8.01 -11.53 -28.73
C MET A 211 -8.19 -11.24 -30.22
N MET A 212 -9.01 -10.24 -30.56
CA MET A 212 -9.22 -9.81 -31.95
C MET A 212 -7.97 -9.20 -32.57
N TYR A 213 -7.17 -8.51 -31.75
CA TYR A 213 -5.87 -8.00 -32.11
C TYR A 213 -4.86 -8.44 -31.04
N ARG A 214 -3.70 -8.93 -31.49
CA ARG A 214 -2.59 -9.28 -30.62
C ARG A 214 -1.51 -8.20 -30.74
N PRO A 215 -1.31 -7.38 -29.69
CA PRO A 215 -0.26 -6.36 -29.70
C PRO A 215 1.11 -6.98 -29.89
N ARG A 216 1.98 -6.29 -30.63
CA ARG A 216 3.27 -6.82 -31.12
C ARG A 216 4.44 -6.43 -30.21
N SER A 217 4.33 -5.28 -29.54
CA SER A 217 5.36 -4.76 -28.64
C SER A 217 5.12 -5.24 -27.20
N PRO A 218 6.14 -5.60 -26.41
CA PRO A 218 6.00 -5.89 -24.99
C PRO A 218 5.40 -4.70 -24.24
N LEU A 219 5.72 -3.47 -24.65
CA LEU A 219 5.14 -2.26 -24.08
C LEU A 219 3.64 -2.17 -24.40
N SER A 220 3.26 -2.39 -25.65
CA SER A 220 1.84 -2.39 -26.06
C SER A 220 1.01 -3.45 -25.33
N LEU A 221 1.59 -4.63 -25.08
CA LEU A 221 0.97 -5.70 -24.30
C LEU A 221 0.81 -5.28 -22.82
N ALA A 222 1.86 -4.72 -22.21
CA ALA A 222 1.80 -4.25 -20.83
C ALA A 222 0.81 -3.10 -20.64
N LEU A 223 0.73 -2.16 -21.59
CA LEU A 223 -0.27 -1.09 -21.61
C LEU A 223 -1.68 -1.66 -21.77
N SER A 224 -1.86 -2.63 -22.66
CA SER A 224 -3.15 -3.33 -22.84
C SER A 224 -3.61 -4.04 -21.56
N ALA A 225 -2.67 -4.54 -20.73
CA ALA A 225 -3.00 -5.12 -19.44
C ALA A 225 -3.64 -4.10 -18.48
N ILE A 226 -3.14 -2.85 -18.46
CA ILE A 226 -3.75 -1.77 -17.66
C ILE A 226 -5.07 -1.29 -18.29
N LEU A 227 -5.09 -1.10 -19.60
CA LEU A 227 -6.26 -0.59 -20.32
C LEU A 227 -7.46 -1.55 -20.23
N ALA A 228 -7.23 -2.87 -20.28
CA ALA A 228 -8.28 -3.88 -20.15
C ALA A 228 -9.01 -3.81 -18.79
N LEU A 229 -8.35 -3.28 -17.76
CA LEU A 229 -8.95 -3.07 -16.44
C LEU A 229 -9.90 -1.87 -16.41
N ILE A 230 -9.89 -0.97 -17.39
CA ILE A 230 -10.78 0.20 -17.41
C ILE A 230 -12.15 -0.24 -17.97
N PRO A 231 -13.28 0.15 -17.34
CA PRO A 231 -14.61 -0.15 -17.86
C PRO A 231 -14.77 0.22 -19.34
N HIS A 232 -15.36 -0.69 -20.10
CA HIS A 232 -15.70 -0.45 -21.50
C HIS A 232 -16.92 0.48 -21.59
N PRO A 233 -16.95 1.50 -22.48
CA PRO A 233 -18.04 2.47 -22.55
C PRO A 233 -19.41 1.85 -22.90
N SER A 234 -19.42 0.75 -23.65
CA SER A 234 -20.63 0.02 -24.02
C SER A 234 -21.07 -1.05 -23.01
N ASP A 235 -20.33 -1.24 -21.90
CA ASP A 235 -20.74 -2.15 -20.82
C ASP A 235 -21.77 -1.43 -19.92
N LEU A 236 -22.98 -1.97 -19.84
CA LEU A 236 -24.05 -1.41 -19.01
C LEU A 236 -23.82 -1.67 -17.52
N GLU A 237 -23.19 -2.82 -17.18
CA GLU A 237 -22.96 -3.29 -15.81
C GLU A 237 -21.48 -3.60 -15.53
N PRO A 238 -20.58 -2.59 -15.62
CA PRO A 238 -19.13 -2.79 -15.47
C PRO A 238 -18.71 -3.24 -14.06
N SER A 239 -19.56 -3.00 -13.07
CA SER A 239 -19.37 -3.44 -11.68
C SER A 239 -19.87 -4.86 -11.42
N SER A 240 -20.47 -5.53 -12.41
CA SER A 240 -20.91 -6.91 -12.26
C SER A 240 -19.70 -7.85 -12.05
N ALA A 241 -19.88 -8.91 -11.26
CA ALA A 241 -18.82 -9.88 -11.01
C ALA A 241 -18.31 -10.53 -12.31
N ALA A 242 -19.20 -10.70 -13.30
CA ALA A 242 -18.84 -11.21 -14.63
C ALA A 242 -17.94 -10.23 -15.40
N SER A 243 -18.32 -8.94 -15.50
CA SER A 243 -17.50 -7.93 -16.18
C SER A 243 -16.15 -7.72 -15.51
N VAL A 244 -16.11 -7.67 -14.17
CA VAL A 244 -14.85 -7.58 -13.41
C VAL A 244 -13.96 -8.80 -13.66
N HIS A 245 -14.53 -10.01 -13.62
CA HIS A 245 -13.77 -11.23 -13.89
C HIS A 245 -13.21 -11.25 -15.32
N GLN A 246 -13.98 -10.84 -16.32
CA GLN A 246 -13.50 -10.79 -17.71
C GLN A 246 -12.38 -9.77 -17.90
N ARG A 247 -12.53 -8.55 -17.36
CA ARG A 247 -11.46 -7.53 -17.39
C ARG A 247 -10.18 -8.05 -16.75
N ARG A 248 -10.29 -8.73 -15.60
CA ARG A 248 -9.17 -9.37 -14.91
C ARG A 248 -8.48 -10.43 -15.77
N THR A 249 -9.25 -11.31 -16.41
CA THR A 249 -8.72 -12.39 -17.26
C THR A 249 -7.95 -11.82 -18.45
N TYR A 250 -8.53 -10.88 -19.19
CA TYR A 250 -7.84 -10.22 -20.30
C TYR A 250 -6.57 -9.49 -19.84
N ALA A 251 -6.66 -8.72 -18.75
CA ALA A 251 -5.51 -8.01 -18.19
C ALA A 251 -4.37 -8.97 -17.81
N HIS A 252 -4.71 -10.11 -17.20
CA HIS A 252 -3.73 -11.13 -16.83
C HIS A 252 -3.08 -11.77 -18.06
N THR A 253 -3.87 -12.13 -19.08
CA THR A 253 -3.34 -12.68 -20.33
C THR A 253 -2.40 -11.70 -21.02
N PHE A 254 -2.78 -10.42 -21.13
CA PHE A 254 -1.88 -9.39 -21.67
C PHE A 254 -0.58 -9.27 -20.88
N ALA A 255 -0.65 -9.30 -19.54
CA ALA A 255 0.54 -9.25 -18.70
C ALA A 255 1.43 -10.50 -18.85
N GLN A 256 0.86 -11.70 -19.02
CA GLN A 256 1.62 -12.92 -19.30
C GLN A 256 2.29 -12.87 -20.66
N LEU A 257 1.56 -12.44 -21.70
CA LEU A 257 2.09 -12.25 -23.04
C LEU A 257 3.24 -11.24 -23.05
N ALA A 258 3.08 -10.09 -22.38
CA ALA A 258 4.13 -9.09 -22.25
C ALA A 258 5.41 -9.69 -21.64
N ASN A 259 5.29 -10.44 -20.55
CA ASN A 259 6.44 -11.09 -19.91
C ASN A 259 7.10 -12.14 -20.81
N SER A 260 6.31 -12.97 -21.49
CA SER A 260 6.84 -13.96 -22.43
C SER A 260 7.58 -13.30 -23.60
N THR A 261 7.09 -12.16 -24.09
CA THR A 261 7.78 -11.37 -25.12
C THR A 261 9.08 -10.75 -24.61
N ILE A 262 9.09 -10.22 -23.38
CA ILE A 262 10.32 -9.69 -22.75
C ILE A 262 11.36 -10.81 -22.58
N GLU A 263 10.95 -11.98 -22.06
CA GLU A 263 11.84 -13.14 -21.86
C GLU A 263 12.40 -13.62 -23.21
N ALA A 264 11.58 -13.72 -24.24
CA ALA A 264 12.04 -14.08 -25.58
C ALA A 264 13.03 -13.07 -26.17
N GLU A 265 12.83 -11.76 -25.94
CA GLU A 265 13.78 -10.72 -26.38
C GLU A 265 15.11 -10.80 -25.62
N CYS A 266 15.07 -11.02 -24.31
CA CYS A 266 16.28 -11.20 -23.51
C CYS A 266 17.05 -12.47 -23.90
N ASP A 267 16.36 -13.57 -24.22
CA ASP A 267 17.00 -14.80 -24.68
C ASP A 267 17.66 -14.61 -26.06
N LEU A 268 17.08 -13.80 -26.94
CA LEU A 268 17.70 -13.43 -28.22
C LEU A 268 19.00 -12.64 -28.00
N ASP A 269 19.02 -11.69 -27.07
CA ASP A 269 20.23 -10.94 -26.70
C ASP A 269 21.36 -11.85 -26.18
N LEU A 270 21.02 -13.00 -25.59
CA LEU A 270 21.97 -14.01 -25.08
C LEU A 270 22.34 -15.08 -26.12
N SER A 271 21.53 -15.27 -27.17
CA SER A 271 21.68 -16.32 -28.18
C SER A 271 22.57 -15.86 -29.34
N SER A 272 23.86 -15.70 -29.07
CA SER A 272 24.85 -15.82 -30.14
C SER A 272 25.03 -17.31 -30.46
N THR A 273 24.65 -17.73 -31.66
CA THR A 273 24.84 -19.11 -32.15
C THR A 273 26.32 -19.54 -32.23
N ASP A 274 27.25 -18.61 -32.06
CA ASP A 274 28.69 -18.85 -31.97
C ASP A 274 29.22 -18.33 -30.61
N PRO A 275 29.80 -19.19 -29.74
CA PRO A 275 30.45 -18.77 -28.50
C PRO A 275 31.53 -17.71 -28.70
N GLY A 276 32.18 -17.67 -29.87
CA GLY A 276 33.17 -16.65 -30.23
C GLY A 276 32.58 -15.27 -30.54
N GLN A 277 31.29 -15.20 -30.91
CA GLN A 277 30.55 -13.96 -31.16
C GLN A 277 29.72 -13.48 -29.96
N ALA A 278 29.67 -14.24 -28.85
CA ALA A 278 28.99 -13.83 -27.62
C ALA A 278 29.58 -12.54 -27.00
N LEU A 279 30.82 -12.18 -27.36
CA LEU A 279 31.49 -10.93 -26.98
C LEU A 279 31.50 -9.87 -28.10
N SER A 280 30.90 -10.16 -29.26
CA SER A 280 30.80 -9.20 -30.36
C SER A 280 29.70 -8.20 -30.07
N ALA A 281 29.99 -6.90 -30.23
CA ALA A 281 29.09 -5.80 -29.87
C ALA A 281 27.84 -5.67 -30.77
N ALA A 282 27.61 -6.61 -31.70
CA ALA A 282 26.45 -6.61 -32.59
C ALA A 282 25.25 -7.22 -31.85
N ARG A 283 24.53 -6.38 -31.11
CA ARG A 283 23.26 -6.78 -30.46
C ARG A 283 22.24 -7.21 -31.52
N PRO A 284 21.50 -8.32 -31.32
CA PRO A 284 20.50 -8.76 -32.28
C PRO A 284 19.41 -7.69 -32.44
N PHE A 285 19.13 -7.32 -33.68
CA PHE A 285 18.16 -6.29 -34.02
C PHE A 285 16.75 -6.87 -33.97
N VAL A 286 15.88 -6.33 -33.10
CA VAL A 286 14.45 -6.65 -33.13
C VAL A 286 13.81 -5.92 -34.31
N GLY A 287 13.54 -6.65 -35.41
CA GLY A 287 12.97 -6.12 -36.65
C GLY A 287 11.50 -5.67 -36.59
N ARG A 288 11.03 -5.14 -35.46
CA ARG A 288 9.68 -4.60 -35.30
C ARG A 288 9.63 -3.09 -35.56
N GLU A 289 8.46 -2.61 -35.93
CA GLU A 289 8.18 -1.18 -35.94
C GLU A 289 8.18 -0.61 -34.51
N ARG A 290 8.63 0.65 -34.36
CA ARG A 290 8.63 1.35 -33.08
C ARG A 290 7.20 1.61 -32.63
N PHE A 291 6.91 1.35 -31.37
CA PHE A 291 5.61 1.69 -30.79
C PHE A 291 5.38 3.21 -30.72
N HIS A 292 6.42 3.98 -30.45
CA HIS A 292 6.39 5.45 -30.44
C HIS A 292 7.52 6.01 -31.31
N SER A 293 7.24 7.04 -32.12
CA SER A 293 8.20 7.59 -33.10
C SER A 293 9.50 8.08 -32.47
N GLN A 294 9.41 8.67 -31.27
CA GLN A 294 10.54 9.20 -30.50
C GLN A 294 11.01 8.26 -29.37
N ALA A 295 10.65 6.97 -29.41
CA ALA A 295 11.16 5.98 -28.46
C ALA A 295 11.85 4.81 -29.20
N PRO A 296 13.10 4.47 -28.86
CA PRO A 296 13.77 3.29 -29.42
C PRO A 296 13.04 1.99 -29.08
N VAL A 297 13.04 1.04 -30.02
CA VAL A 297 12.50 -0.32 -29.85
C VAL A 297 13.11 -1.02 -28.64
N ASP A 298 14.42 -0.83 -28.46
CA ASP A 298 15.21 -1.43 -27.39
C ASP A 298 14.77 -1.04 -25.97
N TYR A 299 14.02 0.06 -25.82
CA TYR A 299 13.52 0.50 -24.52
C TYR A 299 12.14 -0.10 -24.20
N GLU A 300 11.44 -0.68 -25.17
CA GLU A 300 10.07 -1.15 -24.97
C GLU A 300 9.97 -2.27 -23.92
N SER A 301 10.92 -3.20 -23.88
CA SER A 301 10.98 -4.25 -22.84
C SER A 301 11.20 -3.68 -21.44
N LEU A 302 12.07 -2.69 -21.30
CA LEU A 302 12.28 -1.96 -20.05
C LEU A 302 11.00 -1.23 -19.63
N LEU A 303 10.39 -0.46 -20.54
CA LEU A 303 9.19 0.32 -20.26
C LEU A 303 7.99 -0.59 -19.92
N ALA A 304 7.88 -1.75 -20.57
CA ALA A 304 6.89 -2.77 -20.26
C ALA A 304 7.02 -3.28 -18.81
N LEU A 305 8.24 -3.58 -18.36
CA LEU A 305 8.50 -3.99 -16.97
C LEU A 305 8.10 -2.93 -15.95
N LEU A 306 8.26 -1.64 -16.26
CA LEU A 306 7.80 -0.54 -15.40
C LEU A 306 6.27 -0.52 -15.27
N VAL A 307 5.55 -0.68 -16.38
CA VAL A 307 4.07 -0.77 -16.38
C VAL A 307 3.61 -2.01 -15.61
N LEU A 308 4.25 -3.17 -15.85
CA LEU A 308 3.94 -4.42 -15.17
C LEU A 308 4.24 -4.37 -13.67
N SER A 309 5.25 -3.62 -13.24
CA SER A 309 5.51 -3.36 -11.82
C SER A 309 4.30 -2.72 -11.15
N VAL A 310 3.70 -1.69 -11.77
CA VAL A 310 2.49 -1.05 -11.26
C VAL A 310 1.29 -2.00 -11.31
N TYR A 311 1.14 -2.78 -12.39
CA TYR A 311 0.09 -3.82 -12.48
C TYR A 311 0.16 -4.83 -11.33
N GLU A 312 1.35 -5.36 -11.01
CA GLU A 312 1.55 -6.30 -9.91
C GLU A 312 1.19 -5.67 -8.55
N TYR A 313 1.44 -4.38 -8.38
CA TYR A 313 1.05 -3.63 -7.19
C TYR A 313 -0.47 -3.40 -7.10
N SER A 314 -1.05 -2.73 -8.09
CA SER A 314 -2.40 -2.17 -8.00
C SER A 314 -3.50 -3.17 -8.35
N GLN A 315 -3.25 -4.06 -9.31
CA GLN A 315 -4.23 -5.07 -9.68
C GLN A 315 -4.08 -6.33 -8.82
N ARG A 316 -2.84 -6.77 -8.57
CA ARG A 316 -2.60 -8.07 -7.91
C ARG A 316 -2.29 -8.00 -6.42
N GLY A 317 -1.88 -6.83 -5.90
CA GLY A 317 -1.40 -6.70 -4.52
C GLY A 317 -0.14 -7.55 -4.25
N ASN A 318 0.68 -7.83 -5.26
CA ASN A 318 1.88 -8.66 -5.16
C ASN A 318 3.15 -7.80 -5.13
N LEU A 319 3.54 -7.36 -3.93
CA LEU A 319 4.71 -6.51 -3.72
C LEU A 319 6.04 -7.18 -4.12
N LEU A 320 6.14 -8.50 -3.97
CA LEU A 320 7.35 -9.24 -4.35
C LEU A 320 7.56 -9.22 -5.86
N LYS A 321 6.51 -9.54 -6.64
CA LYS A 321 6.58 -9.48 -8.10
C LYS A 321 6.76 -8.07 -8.61
N MET A 322 6.10 -7.07 -8.01
CA MET A 322 6.36 -5.65 -8.31
C MET A 322 7.87 -5.33 -8.23
N ARG A 323 8.51 -5.68 -7.11
CA ARG A 323 9.96 -5.44 -6.92
C ARG A 323 10.81 -6.23 -7.90
N TYR A 324 10.44 -7.48 -8.19
CA TYR A 324 11.16 -8.30 -9.17
C TYR A 324 11.11 -7.70 -10.58
N ARG A 325 9.94 -7.18 -11.01
CA ARG A 325 9.80 -6.50 -12.31
C ARG A 325 10.60 -5.19 -12.35
N ALA A 326 10.54 -4.37 -11.30
CA ALA A 326 11.36 -3.16 -11.20
C ALA A 326 12.87 -3.46 -11.18
N GLY A 327 13.29 -4.55 -10.53
CA GLY A 327 14.68 -5.00 -10.51
C GLY A 327 15.19 -5.47 -11.87
N GLN A 328 14.35 -6.18 -12.64
CA GLN A 328 14.67 -6.52 -14.03
C GLN A 328 14.82 -5.28 -14.91
N ALA A 329 13.89 -4.31 -14.77
CA ALA A 329 13.97 -3.05 -15.52
C ALA A 329 15.27 -2.30 -15.19
N LEU A 330 15.69 -2.30 -13.92
CA LEU A 330 16.96 -1.72 -13.49
C LEU A 330 18.16 -2.41 -14.13
N ALA A 331 18.18 -3.75 -14.17
CA ALA A 331 19.28 -4.49 -14.80
C ALA A 331 19.42 -4.12 -16.28
N ILE A 332 18.30 -4.05 -17.02
CA ILE A 332 18.28 -3.62 -18.43
C ILE A 332 18.73 -2.16 -18.58
N ALA A 333 18.28 -1.27 -17.68
CA ALA A 333 18.66 0.15 -17.72
C ALA A 333 20.17 0.36 -17.49
N LEU A 334 20.76 -0.40 -16.57
CA LEU A 334 22.18 -0.36 -16.28
C LEU A 334 23.02 -0.95 -17.42
N ASP A 335 22.59 -2.09 -18.00
CA ASP A 335 23.24 -2.68 -19.19
C ASP A 335 23.26 -1.72 -20.39
N LYS A 336 22.19 -0.94 -20.56
CA LYS A 336 22.10 0.09 -21.62
C LYS A 336 22.75 1.42 -21.22
N SER A 337 23.43 1.49 -20.08
CA SER A 337 24.07 2.69 -19.53
C SER A 337 23.15 3.92 -19.43
N LEU A 338 21.85 3.70 -19.20
CA LEU A 338 20.86 4.78 -19.14
C LEU A 338 21.03 5.70 -17.93
N HIS A 339 21.85 5.31 -16.96
CA HIS A 339 22.19 6.09 -15.77
C HIS A 339 23.26 7.16 -16.06
N ALA A 340 24.05 6.98 -17.12
CA ALA A 340 25.12 7.89 -17.50
C ALA A 340 24.67 8.87 -18.58
N GLN A 341 25.16 10.11 -18.53
CA GLN A 341 24.88 11.10 -19.56
C GLN A 341 25.39 10.62 -20.93
N MET A 342 24.49 10.58 -21.89
CA MET A 342 24.78 10.27 -23.30
C MET A 342 24.49 11.50 -24.18
N GLY A 343 24.95 11.50 -25.43
CA GLY A 343 24.74 12.60 -26.37
C GLY A 343 23.26 12.93 -26.59
N ASN A 344 22.98 14.21 -26.89
CA ASN A 344 21.64 14.68 -27.23
C ASN A 344 21.29 14.28 -28.68
N ASP A 345 20.20 13.55 -28.82
CA ASP A 345 19.62 13.02 -30.06
C ASP A 345 18.08 13.05 -29.97
N GLU A 346 17.40 12.63 -31.02
CA GLU A 346 15.93 12.59 -31.09
C GLU A 346 15.28 11.68 -30.02
N PHE A 347 16.05 10.73 -29.46
CA PHE A 347 15.59 9.77 -28.46
C PHE A 347 15.98 10.15 -27.02
N SER A 348 16.60 11.31 -26.83
CA SER A 348 17.15 11.71 -25.54
C SER A 348 16.09 11.89 -24.47
N GLU A 349 14.91 12.38 -24.83
CA GLU A 349 13.81 12.51 -23.88
C GLU A 349 13.28 11.13 -23.44
N ALA A 350 13.09 10.19 -24.38
CA ALA A 350 12.71 8.82 -24.06
C ALA A 350 13.76 8.13 -23.17
N ARG A 351 15.05 8.38 -23.42
CA ARG A 351 16.16 7.87 -22.61
C ARG A 351 16.10 8.37 -21.17
N ARG A 352 15.93 9.69 -20.99
CA ARG A 352 15.83 10.32 -19.66
C ARG A 352 14.61 9.79 -18.91
N ARG A 353 13.44 9.70 -19.56
CA ARG A 353 12.22 9.14 -18.96
C ARG A 353 12.38 7.67 -18.58
N ALA A 354 12.97 6.85 -19.44
CA ALA A 354 13.24 5.44 -19.16
C ALA A 354 14.12 5.27 -17.91
N TRP A 355 15.20 6.04 -17.78
CA TRP A 355 16.05 6.00 -16.58
C TRP A 355 15.31 6.46 -15.32
N TRP A 356 14.78 7.68 -15.32
CA TRP A 356 14.20 8.28 -14.11
C TRP A 356 12.91 7.59 -13.66
N MET A 357 12.12 7.01 -14.58
CA MET A 357 10.99 6.17 -14.22
C MET A 357 11.41 4.77 -13.71
N THR A 358 12.56 4.25 -14.17
CA THR A 358 13.15 3.04 -13.59
C THR A 358 13.60 3.30 -12.16
N TYR A 359 14.36 4.38 -11.94
CA TYR A 359 14.74 4.86 -10.61
C TYR A 359 13.52 5.00 -9.70
N TYR A 360 12.48 5.71 -10.18
CA TYR A 360 11.23 5.91 -9.47
C TYR A 360 10.60 4.57 -9.03
N CYS A 361 10.45 3.60 -9.94
CA CYS A 361 9.80 2.32 -9.65
C CYS A 361 10.58 1.47 -8.65
N VAL A 362 11.92 1.45 -8.75
CA VAL A 362 12.80 0.73 -7.81
C VAL A 362 12.67 1.31 -6.39
N ILE A 363 12.71 2.64 -6.29
CA ILE A 363 12.51 3.33 -5.01
C ILE A 363 11.08 3.11 -4.50
N GLN A 364 10.07 3.16 -5.38
CA GLN A 364 8.67 2.94 -5.01
C GLN A 364 8.44 1.55 -4.43
N GLY A 365 9.02 0.51 -5.05
CA GLY A 365 8.96 -0.86 -4.54
C GLY A 365 9.53 -0.99 -3.12
N SER A 366 10.56 -0.20 -2.81
CA SER A 366 11.21 -0.16 -1.49
C SER A 366 10.35 0.58 -0.45
N ILE A 367 9.69 1.68 -0.85
CA ILE A 367 8.74 2.42 0.00
C ILE A 367 7.55 1.53 0.40
N VAL A 368 6.87 0.91 -0.57
CA VAL A 368 5.64 0.15 -0.30
C VAL A 368 5.91 -1.14 0.46
N SER A 369 7.11 -1.72 0.31
CA SER A 369 7.52 -2.95 1.01
C SER A 369 8.30 -2.68 2.29
N THR A 370 8.63 -1.42 2.59
CA THR A 370 9.51 -1.00 3.71
C THR A 370 10.82 -1.80 3.73
N THR A 371 11.43 -1.98 2.55
CA THR A 371 12.71 -2.66 2.39
C THR A 371 13.80 -1.67 2.02
N VAL A 372 15.06 -2.07 2.21
CA VAL A 372 16.20 -1.28 1.74
C VAL A 372 16.14 -1.16 0.20
N PRO A 373 16.39 0.04 -0.36
CA PRO A 373 16.51 0.25 -1.80
C PRO A 373 17.57 -0.64 -2.43
N ALA A 374 17.29 -1.11 -3.65
CA ALA A 374 18.24 -1.88 -4.44
C ALA A 374 19.36 -1.02 -5.03
N ILE A 375 19.19 0.31 -5.03
CA ILE A 375 20.15 1.30 -5.53
C ILE A 375 20.53 2.28 -4.42
N VAL A 376 21.70 2.89 -4.54
CA VAL A 376 22.09 4.02 -3.71
C VAL A 376 21.29 5.25 -4.15
N ILE A 377 20.56 5.87 -3.23
CA ILE A 377 19.59 6.94 -3.54
C ILE A 377 20.25 8.12 -4.26
N ASN A 378 21.46 8.51 -3.82
CA ASN A 378 22.23 9.63 -4.34
C ASN A 378 23.57 9.16 -4.91
N ASP A 379 23.53 8.14 -5.78
CA ASP A 379 24.74 7.65 -6.43
C ASP A 379 25.32 8.73 -7.38
N PRO A 380 26.56 9.20 -7.17
CA PRO A 380 27.18 10.21 -8.04
C PRO A 380 27.40 9.70 -9.47
N GLN A 381 27.32 8.39 -9.73
CA GLN A 381 27.40 7.83 -11.07
C GLN A 381 26.14 8.11 -11.90
N PHE A 382 25.02 8.47 -11.24
CA PHE A 382 23.78 8.81 -11.92
C PHE A 382 23.85 10.25 -12.46
N THR A 383 24.39 10.38 -13.67
CA THR A 383 24.65 11.66 -14.34
C THR A 383 23.61 12.05 -15.39
N THR A 384 22.60 11.20 -15.61
CA THR A 384 21.55 11.44 -16.61
C THR A 384 20.71 12.67 -16.25
N PRO A 385 20.60 13.68 -17.15
CA PRO A 385 19.77 14.85 -16.92
C PRO A 385 18.30 14.48 -16.65
N TYR A 386 17.59 15.30 -15.87
CA TYR A 386 16.15 15.14 -15.71
C TYR A 386 15.42 15.34 -17.05
N PRO A 387 14.29 14.63 -17.29
CA PRO A 387 13.41 14.98 -18.40
C PRO A 387 12.77 16.35 -18.13
N SER A 388 12.20 16.97 -19.15
CA SER A 388 11.67 18.33 -19.06
C SER A 388 10.25 18.43 -19.59
N PHE A 389 9.35 19.07 -18.83
CA PHE A 389 8.08 19.53 -19.36
C PHE A 389 8.25 20.96 -19.86
N SER A 390 7.77 21.26 -21.07
CA SER A 390 7.84 22.63 -21.61
C SER A 390 7.04 23.64 -20.75
N SER A 391 5.99 23.18 -20.07
CA SER A 391 5.19 23.99 -19.15
C SER A 391 5.77 24.12 -17.74
N ASP A 392 6.73 23.26 -17.36
CA ASP A 392 7.29 23.19 -16.00
C ASP A 392 8.66 22.50 -15.99
N THR A 393 9.72 23.29 -16.04
CA THR A 393 11.09 22.79 -16.12
C THR A 393 11.55 22.08 -14.84
N GLU A 394 10.89 22.33 -13.70
CA GLU A 394 11.28 21.76 -12.40
C GLU A 394 10.48 20.52 -12.00
N GLY A 395 9.36 20.24 -12.68
CA GLY A 395 8.40 19.19 -12.27
C GLY A 395 9.04 17.81 -12.06
N TRP A 396 9.96 17.40 -12.94
CA TRP A 396 10.69 16.14 -12.81
C TRP A 396 11.68 16.14 -11.65
N ALA A 397 12.44 17.22 -11.46
CA ALA A 397 13.39 17.33 -10.36
C ALA A 397 12.66 17.25 -9.01
N ILE A 398 11.53 17.94 -8.88
CA ILE A 398 10.67 17.91 -7.69
C ILE A 398 10.10 16.49 -7.47
N LEU A 399 9.69 15.79 -8.52
CA LEU A 399 9.20 14.40 -8.42
C LEU A 399 10.27 13.44 -7.89
N ILE A 400 11.48 13.51 -8.42
CA ILE A 400 12.58 12.65 -7.98
C ILE A 400 12.98 12.98 -6.54
N GLN A 401 13.09 14.26 -6.19
CA GLN A 401 13.36 14.67 -4.81
C GLN A 401 12.27 14.21 -3.84
N ALA A 402 10.99 14.36 -4.21
CA ALA A 402 9.87 13.86 -3.41
C ALA A 402 9.95 12.33 -3.19
N GLN A 403 10.37 11.58 -4.22
CA GLN A 403 10.59 10.14 -4.12
C GLN A 403 11.75 9.80 -3.15
N GLN A 404 12.85 10.55 -3.22
CA GLN A 404 14.03 10.41 -2.34
C GLN A 404 13.72 10.73 -0.87
N VAL A 405 12.98 11.82 -0.63
CA VAL A 405 12.51 12.21 0.70
C VAL A 405 11.61 11.12 1.29
N LEU A 406 10.66 10.61 0.51
CA LEU A 406 9.70 9.61 0.97
C LEU A 406 10.35 8.26 1.32
N VAL A 407 11.33 7.80 0.54
CA VAL A 407 12.09 6.58 0.89
C VAL A 407 12.96 6.79 2.12
N SER A 408 13.56 7.98 2.27
CA SER A 408 14.37 8.32 3.45
C SER A 408 13.50 8.37 4.73
N ALA A 409 12.29 8.91 4.63
CA ALA A 409 11.30 8.87 5.71
C ALA A 409 10.82 7.46 6.04
N THR A 410 10.74 6.59 5.04
CA THR A 410 10.39 5.18 5.24
C THR A 410 11.51 4.41 5.95
N GLN A 411 12.77 4.64 5.58
CA GLN A 411 13.93 4.10 6.28
C GLN A 411 14.04 4.63 7.71
N PHE A 412 13.79 5.92 7.92
CA PHE A 412 13.77 6.54 9.24
C PHE A 412 12.83 5.81 10.21
N ILE A 413 11.63 5.42 9.78
CA ILE A 413 10.72 4.62 10.62
C ILE A 413 11.35 3.28 11.01
N GLY A 414 11.96 2.58 10.04
CA GLY A 414 12.60 1.29 10.29
C GLY A 414 13.75 1.40 11.30
N ASP A 415 14.55 2.45 11.18
CA ASP A 415 15.67 2.72 12.08
C ASP A 415 15.19 3.17 13.47
N LEU A 416 14.15 4.01 13.53
CA LEU A 416 13.50 4.42 14.78
C LEU A 416 13.00 3.21 15.57
N ASN A 417 12.30 2.28 14.92
CA ASN A 417 11.81 1.06 15.57
C ASN A 417 12.94 0.20 16.15
N LYS A 418 14.07 0.09 15.43
CA LYS A 418 15.26 -0.63 15.93
C LYS A 418 15.84 0.07 17.16
N CYS A 419 16.02 1.38 17.09
CA CYS A 419 16.57 2.17 18.20
C CYS A 419 15.65 2.16 19.44
N LEU A 420 14.33 2.16 19.25
CA LEU A 420 13.37 2.00 20.35
C LEU A 420 13.51 0.63 21.02
N SER A 421 13.73 -0.42 20.22
CA SER A 421 13.93 -1.79 20.73
C SER A 421 15.27 -1.97 21.46
N SER A 422 16.34 -1.30 20.99
CA SER A 422 17.68 -1.37 21.59
C SER A 422 17.92 -0.36 22.70
N GLN A 423 17.00 0.60 22.90
CA GLN A 423 17.12 1.74 23.83
C GLN A 423 18.41 2.56 23.65
N SER A 424 18.97 2.58 22.45
CA SER A 424 20.23 3.24 22.12
C SER A 424 20.13 4.05 20.83
N GLY A 425 20.91 5.12 20.71
CA GLY A 425 20.96 5.94 19.49
C GLY A 425 19.83 6.97 19.31
N MET A 426 19.06 7.29 20.35
CA MET A 426 17.95 8.25 20.27
C MET A 426 18.36 9.65 19.78
N TYR A 427 19.52 10.17 20.23
CA TYR A 427 20.00 11.49 19.82
C TYR A 427 20.25 11.60 18.31
N TYR A 428 20.88 10.58 17.72
CA TYR A 428 21.07 10.49 16.26
C TYR A 428 19.73 10.48 15.51
N MET A 429 18.73 9.78 16.06
CA MET A 429 17.39 9.77 15.46
C MET A 429 16.71 11.14 15.52
N PHE A 430 16.95 11.93 16.57
CA PHE A 430 16.43 13.30 16.69
C PHE A 430 17.06 14.23 15.65
N GLU A 431 18.39 14.17 15.50
CA GLU A 431 19.08 14.95 14.48
C GLU A 431 18.60 14.56 13.07
N ARG A 432 18.48 13.26 12.80
CA ARG A 432 17.95 12.75 11.51
C ARG A 432 16.51 13.17 11.26
N MET A 433 15.67 13.25 12.30
CA MET A 433 14.31 13.75 12.21
C MET A 433 14.30 15.22 11.76
N GLN A 434 15.13 16.07 12.36
CA GLN A 434 15.23 17.49 12.00
C GLN A 434 15.78 17.70 10.59
N GLN A 435 16.82 16.94 10.20
CA GLN A 435 17.38 17.00 8.85
C GLN A 435 16.35 16.63 7.78
N LEU A 436 15.60 15.54 8.02
CA LEU A 436 14.57 15.08 7.11
C LEU A 436 13.40 16.07 7.02
N ASP A 437 13.01 16.66 8.15
CA ASP A 437 11.96 17.68 8.19
C ASP A 437 12.37 18.95 7.43
N ALA A 438 13.58 19.46 7.64
CA ALA A 438 14.11 20.61 6.92
C ALA A 438 14.22 20.34 5.41
N TRP A 439 14.70 19.16 5.02
CA TRP A 439 14.75 18.76 3.61
C TRP A 439 13.35 18.70 3.00
N THR A 440 12.39 18.08 3.69
CA THR A 440 11.01 17.96 3.22
C THR A 440 10.38 19.35 3.01
N HIS A 441 10.54 20.27 3.96
CA HIS A 441 10.02 21.63 3.86
C HIS A 441 10.63 22.40 2.69
N SER A 442 11.94 22.26 2.44
CA SER A 442 12.61 22.90 1.30
C SER A 442 12.01 22.46 -0.04
N VAL A 443 11.78 21.15 -0.22
CA VAL A 443 11.18 20.62 -1.46
C VAL A 443 9.70 20.99 -1.58
N ILE A 444 8.95 21.05 -0.47
CA ILE A 444 7.55 21.53 -0.48
C ILE A 444 7.51 22.99 -0.96
N ALA A 445 8.39 23.85 -0.44
CA ALA A 445 8.44 25.25 -0.87
C ALA A 445 8.67 25.38 -2.39
N GLN A 446 9.55 24.56 -2.96
CA GLN A 446 9.76 24.51 -4.42
C GLN A 446 8.52 24.00 -5.17
N ALA A 447 7.84 22.97 -4.64
CA ALA A 447 6.64 22.40 -5.25
C ALA A 447 5.45 23.39 -5.29
N GLU A 448 5.40 24.36 -4.37
CA GLU A 448 4.34 25.37 -4.28
C GLU A 448 4.57 26.61 -5.15
N LEU A 449 5.79 26.82 -5.66
CA LEU A 449 6.05 27.88 -6.62
C LEU A 449 5.28 27.63 -7.93
N LEU A 450 4.62 28.66 -8.47
CA LEU A 450 3.95 28.57 -9.75
C LEU A 450 4.97 28.36 -10.88
N PRO A 451 4.75 27.42 -11.81
CA PRO A 451 5.61 27.27 -12.98
C PRO A 451 5.70 28.57 -13.77
N LEU A 452 6.90 28.93 -14.22
CA LEU A 452 7.11 30.07 -15.11
C LEU A 452 6.54 29.71 -16.49
N LEU A 453 5.33 30.19 -16.81
CA LEU A 453 4.65 29.90 -18.07
C LEU A 453 5.33 30.58 -19.27
N PRO A 454 5.75 29.84 -20.31
CA PRO A 454 5.91 30.42 -21.65
C PRO A 454 4.54 30.72 -22.25
N GLN A 455 4.33 31.95 -22.73
CA GLN A 455 3.07 32.40 -23.34
C GLN A 455 2.90 31.88 -24.79
N THR A 456 2.67 30.58 -24.98
CA THR A 456 2.24 30.04 -26.28
C THR A 456 0.90 29.33 -26.14
N SER A 457 -0.02 29.66 -27.05
CA SER A 457 -1.36 29.06 -27.10
C SER A 457 -1.26 27.56 -27.39
N ASP A 458 -1.76 26.76 -26.45
CA ASP A 458 -1.66 25.29 -26.41
C ASP A 458 -2.72 24.66 -27.33
N PHE A 459 -2.42 24.53 -28.64
CA PHE A 459 -3.25 23.71 -29.54
C PHE A 459 -2.77 22.26 -29.51
N GLY A 460 -3.39 21.47 -28.63
CA GLY A 460 -3.11 20.05 -28.43
C GLY A 460 -1.87 19.83 -27.58
N ASP A 461 -1.99 18.96 -26.58
CA ASP A 461 -1.10 18.45 -25.51
C ASP A 461 0.44 18.35 -25.75
N HIS A 462 1.03 19.18 -26.61
CA HIS A 462 2.45 19.22 -26.93
C HIS A 462 3.28 19.78 -25.78
N ASN A 463 2.68 20.61 -24.93
CA ASN A 463 3.35 21.19 -23.78
C ASN A 463 3.24 20.32 -22.50
N GLU A 464 2.51 19.19 -22.55
CA GLU A 464 2.28 18.28 -21.41
C GLU A 464 1.83 19.02 -20.13
N SER A 465 1.05 20.09 -20.28
CA SER A 465 0.72 21.00 -19.18
C SER A 465 -0.11 20.33 -18.07
N ILE A 466 -1.04 19.46 -18.46
CA ILE A 466 -1.84 18.65 -17.54
C ILE A 466 -0.96 17.60 -16.84
N THR A 467 -0.07 16.93 -17.59
CA THR A 467 0.90 15.98 -17.03
C THR A 467 1.79 16.65 -15.99
N ALA A 468 2.36 17.81 -16.30
CA ALA A 468 3.21 18.57 -15.38
C ALA A 468 2.48 18.94 -14.08
N GLN A 469 1.24 19.43 -14.16
CA GLN A 469 0.41 19.72 -12.99
C GLN A 469 0.11 18.46 -12.16
N SER A 470 -0.19 17.35 -12.82
CA SER A 470 -0.41 16.06 -12.18
C SER A 470 0.85 15.56 -11.47
N ILE A 471 2.02 15.69 -12.09
CA ILE A 471 3.31 15.35 -11.47
C ILE A 471 3.57 16.20 -10.21
N ARG A 472 3.32 17.52 -10.25
CA ARG A 472 3.42 18.35 -9.03
C ARG A 472 2.48 17.90 -7.93
N ALA A 473 1.22 17.57 -8.25
CA ALA A 473 0.27 17.04 -7.28
C ALA A 473 0.76 15.72 -6.66
N ILE A 474 1.29 14.78 -7.47
CA ILE A 474 1.88 13.52 -7.00
C ILE A 474 3.08 13.78 -6.09
N SER A 475 3.96 14.73 -6.43
CA SER A 475 5.10 15.11 -5.60
C SER A 475 4.65 15.64 -4.24
N ARG A 476 3.64 16.51 -4.19
CA ARG A 476 3.06 17.02 -2.94
C ARG A 476 2.46 15.91 -2.08
N ILE A 477 1.75 14.95 -2.69
CA ILE A 477 1.24 13.77 -1.98
C ILE A 477 2.39 12.99 -1.32
N LYS A 478 3.49 12.76 -2.04
CA LYS A 478 4.65 12.02 -1.54
C LYS A 478 5.38 12.76 -0.41
N LEU A 479 5.60 14.07 -0.57
CA LEU A 479 6.23 14.92 0.44
C LEU A 479 5.40 14.97 1.73
N SER A 480 4.08 15.19 1.61
CA SER A 480 3.18 15.14 2.76
C SER A 480 3.14 13.75 3.40
N SER A 481 3.20 12.67 2.62
CA SER A 481 3.31 11.32 3.21
C SER A 481 4.64 11.14 3.95
N ALA A 482 5.73 11.80 3.52
CA ALA A 482 7.00 11.79 4.23
C ALA A 482 6.89 12.54 5.56
N GLN A 483 6.23 13.71 5.60
CA GLN A 483 5.97 14.45 6.85
C GLN A 483 5.19 13.59 7.86
N ILE A 484 4.15 12.88 7.42
CA ILE A 484 3.41 11.96 8.29
C ILE A 484 4.34 10.87 8.83
N LYS A 485 5.16 10.26 7.98
CA LYS A 485 6.10 9.20 8.39
C LYS A 485 7.14 9.68 9.42
N THR A 486 7.65 10.89 9.26
CA THR A 486 8.62 11.52 10.17
C THR A 486 7.99 11.87 11.52
N HIS A 487 6.79 12.47 11.52
CA HIS A 487 6.18 13.03 12.73
C HIS A 487 5.22 12.11 13.47
N ARG A 488 4.67 11.06 12.83
CA ARG A 488 3.60 10.22 13.43
C ARG A 488 3.95 9.63 14.79
N PHE A 489 5.20 9.22 15.00
CA PHE A 489 5.61 8.67 16.30
C PHE A 489 5.47 9.71 17.41
N ARG A 490 6.01 10.92 17.20
CA ARG A 490 5.95 12.00 18.17
C ARG A 490 4.55 12.60 18.30
N ALA A 491 3.77 12.62 17.22
CA ALA A 491 2.40 13.15 17.20
C ALA A 491 1.43 12.33 18.08
N PHE A 492 1.63 11.01 18.13
CA PHE A 492 0.68 10.06 18.72
C PHE A 492 1.26 9.25 19.89
N SER A 493 2.50 9.53 20.31
CA SER A 493 3.14 8.87 21.45
C SER A 493 2.37 9.04 22.77
N ASP A 494 1.57 10.08 22.92
CA ASP A 494 0.76 10.29 24.13
C ASP A 494 -0.51 9.41 24.19
N ILE A 495 -0.78 8.63 23.14
CA ILE A 495 -1.91 7.69 23.11
C ILE A 495 -1.44 6.34 23.68
N PRO A 496 -1.92 5.89 24.85
CA PRO A 496 -1.39 4.70 25.55
C PRO A 496 -1.38 3.41 24.71
N ILE A 497 -2.35 3.27 23.80
CA ILE A 497 -2.47 2.10 22.91
C ILE A 497 -1.39 2.09 21.83
N PHE A 498 -0.96 3.28 21.37
CA PHE A 498 0.13 3.45 20.40
C PHE A 498 1.48 3.00 20.99
N ILE A 499 1.78 3.38 22.24
CA ILE A 499 3.02 2.96 22.93
C ILE A 499 3.07 1.46 23.18
N LYS A 500 1.96 0.85 23.62
CA LYS A 500 1.91 -0.57 23.99
C LYS A 500 2.30 -1.50 22.83
N ARG A 501 2.13 -1.07 21.57
CA ARG A 501 2.44 -1.86 20.37
C ARG A 501 3.70 -1.43 19.62
N HIS A 502 4.03 -0.15 19.60
CA HIS A 502 5.22 0.34 18.87
C HIS A 502 6.49 0.38 19.72
N CYS A 503 6.36 0.17 21.04
CA CYS A 503 7.50 0.16 21.94
C CYS A 503 7.65 -1.14 22.75
N ASP A 504 6.71 -2.10 22.72
CA ASP A 504 6.72 -3.36 23.51
C ASP A 504 7.07 -3.20 25.02
N LEU A 505 6.99 -1.96 25.55
CA LEU A 505 7.38 -1.61 26.90
C LEU A 505 6.15 -1.60 27.82
N THR A 506 5.45 -2.73 27.95
CA THR A 506 4.75 -3.14 29.21
C THR A 506 4.04 -4.49 29.09
N ALA A 507 4.66 -5.52 29.68
CA ALA A 507 4.01 -6.42 30.63
C ALA A 507 5.10 -7.05 31.52
N ALA A 508 5.67 -6.26 32.45
CA ALA A 508 6.28 -6.87 33.62
C ALA A 508 5.18 -7.64 34.37
N ASN A 509 5.45 -8.91 34.69
CA ASN A 509 4.49 -9.85 35.27
C ASN A 509 3.75 -9.29 36.50
N PRO A 510 2.43 -9.53 36.66
CA PRO A 510 1.70 -9.21 37.89
C PRO A 510 1.92 -10.22 39.02
N ASN A 511 2.95 -11.07 38.95
CA ASN A 511 3.20 -12.14 39.91
C ASN A 511 4.51 -11.93 40.67
N THR A 512 4.57 -10.87 41.46
CA THR A 512 5.43 -10.83 42.66
C THR A 512 4.62 -10.15 43.75
N ALA A 513 3.99 -10.97 44.57
CA ALA A 513 3.34 -10.56 45.79
C ALA A 513 4.41 -10.21 46.83
N THR A 514 4.45 -8.96 47.28
CA THR A 514 5.04 -8.56 48.55
C THR A 514 4.22 -7.42 49.15
N THR A 515 3.36 -7.81 50.09
CA THR A 515 2.81 -7.11 51.27
C THR A 515 2.55 -5.59 51.25
N PRO A 516 1.35 -5.13 51.68
CA PRO A 516 0.97 -3.72 51.65
C PRO A 516 1.53 -2.95 52.86
N VAL A 517 2.12 -1.78 52.60
CA VAL A 517 2.26 -0.74 53.64
C VAL A 517 1.28 0.37 53.31
N SER A 518 0.38 0.60 54.27
CA SER A 518 -0.67 1.61 54.26
C SER A 518 -0.10 3.03 54.29
N THR A 519 -0.41 3.84 53.28
CA THR A 519 -0.50 5.29 53.42
C THR A 519 -1.71 5.81 52.63
N LYS A 520 -2.66 6.36 53.38
CA LYS A 520 -3.82 7.12 52.88
C LYS A 520 -3.31 8.44 52.28
N ALA A 521 -3.63 8.71 51.01
CA ALA A 521 -3.70 10.06 50.47
C ALA A 521 -4.68 10.08 49.29
N GLY A 522 -5.63 11.02 49.35
CA GLY A 522 -6.84 11.06 48.53
C GLY A 522 -6.60 11.37 47.05
N ILE A 523 -7.55 10.90 46.25
CA ILE A 523 -7.74 11.18 44.83
C ILE A 523 -8.18 12.65 44.70
N HIS A 524 -7.32 13.54 44.19
CA HIS A 524 -7.75 14.83 43.66
C HIS A 524 -6.82 15.31 42.52
N ASN A 525 -7.47 15.67 41.41
CA ASN A 525 -7.05 16.54 40.30
C ASN A 525 -5.91 16.08 39.37
N ILE A 526 -6.30 15.41 38.28
CA ILE A 526 -5.51 15.27 37.05
C ILE A 526 -5.84 16.47 36.15
N SER A 527 -4.92 17.43 36.05
CA SER A 527 -5.01 18.56 35.11
C SER A 527 -4.11 18.28 33.90
N CYS A 528 -4.72 18.11 32.73
CA CYS A 528 -4.06 18.00 31.44
C CYS A 528 -3.70 19.40 30.91
N SER A 529 -2.44 19.66 30.57
CA SER A 529 -1.98 20.92 29.95
C SER A 529 -2.33 21.02 28.45
N CYS A 530 -3.55 20.63 28.07
CA CYS A 530 -4.00 20.55 26.67
C CYS A 530 -4.67 21.84 26.14
N SER A 531 -4.61 22.96 26.86
CA SER A 531 -5.42 24.15 26.53
C SER A 531 -4.90 25.06 25.40
N ASN A 532 -3.76 24.76 24.74
CA ASN A 532 -3.13 25.69 23.80
C ASN A 532 -3.08 25.25 22.33
N LEU A 533 -4.12 24.58 21.82
CA LEU A 533 -4.34 24.42 20.37
C LEU A 533 -4.90 25.69 19.69
N ASN A 534 -5.04 26.79 20.44
CA ASN A 534 -5.87 27.95 20.09
C ASN A 534 -5.15 29.11 19.36
N SER A 535 -4.14 28.85 18.53
CA SER A 535 -3.63 29.91 17.66
C SER A 535 -3.42 29.41 16.23
N PHE A 536 -4.50 29.55 15.45
CA PHE A 536 -4.48 29.60 14.00
C PHE A 536 -4.45 31.08 13.61
N GLU A 537 -3.27 31.68 13.52
CA GLU A 537 -3.10 32.94 12.81
C GLU A 537 -2.37 32.72 11.47
N ARG A 538 -2.95 33.37 10.46
CA ARG A 538 -2.53 33.41 9.06
C ARG A 538 -1.26 34.27 8.97
N ALA A 539 -0.11 33.66 8.65
CA ALA A 539 1.16 34.37 8.60
C ALA A 539 1.20 35.41 7.47
N SER A 540 1.55 36.65 7.83
CA SER A 540 1.92 37.73 6.92
C SER A 540 3.44 37.94 6.99
N SER A 541 4.07 37.86 5.82
CA SER A 541 5.37 38.39 5.34
C SER A 541 6.44 39.02 6.27
N THR A 542 7.72 38.74 5.88
CA THR A 542 9.01 39.47 6.09
C THR A 542 9.64 39.39 7.50
N GLU A 543 10.95 39.25 7.76
CA GLU A 543 12.22 39.47 7.03
C GLU A 543 13.41 38.84 7.80
N TYR A 544 14.63 38.89 7.23
CA TYR A 544 15.90 38.21 7.58
C TYR A 544 16.59 38.59 8.93
N MET A 545 17.40 37.69 9.53
CA MET A 545 18.88 37.82 9.75
C MET A 545 19.49 36.85 10.81
N THR A 546 20.66 36.32 10.42
CA THR A 546 21.86 35.66 11.03
C THR A 546 22.11 35.50 12.56
N PRO A 547 22.88 34.46 12.98
CA PRO A 547 23.29 34.21 14.37
C PRO A 547 24.68 34.78 14.73
N SER A 548 24.90 35.14 16.00
CA SER A 548 26.23 35.44 16.55
C SER A 548 26.32 35.05 18.03
N ASP A 549 27.58 34.81 18.44
CA ASP A 549 28.07 34.00 19.55
C ASP A 549 27.85 34.50 20.99
N SER A 550 27.79 33.51 21.90
CA SER A 550 28.39 33.44 23.26
C SER A 550 28.17 34.58 24.28
N SER A 551 27.57 34.25 25.44
CA SER A 551 28.27 34.13 26.75
C SER A 551 27.33 34.28 27.95
N THR A 552 27.49 33.35 28.90
CA THR A 552 27.18 33.35 30.34
C THR A 552 26.76 34.67 31.03
N SER A 553 25.61 34.65 31.72
CA SER A 553 25.54 35.05 33.13
C SER A 553 24.38 34.35 33.84
N SER A 554 24.71 33.75 34.97
CA SER A 554 23.82 33.18 35.97
C SER A 554 23.00 34.27 36.65
N ASP A 555 21.70 34.05 36.83
CA ASP A 555 20.97 34.62 37.96
C ASP A 555 19.96 33.61 38.51
N ILE A 556 20.07 33.43 39.82
CA ILE A 556 19.34 32.49 40.66
C ILE A 556 17.98 33.10 40.97
N HIS A 557 16.90 32.42 40.57
CA HIS A 557 15.60 32.60 41.21
C HIS A 557 15.08 31.23 41.68
N THR A 558 15.20 31.03 42.98
CA THR A 558 14.50 30.05 43.78
C THR A 558 13.01 30.40 43.76
N ASP A 559 12.12 29.55 43.22
CA ASP A 559 10.94 29.08 43.94
C ASP A 559 10.01 28.15 43.10
N ILE A 560 9.60 27.08 43.79
CA ILE A 560 8.33 26.34 43.68
C ILE A 560 8.10 25.54 42.37
N GLN A 561 8.47 24.25 42.43
CA GLN A 561 7.95 23.22 41.54
C GLN A 561 6.45 22.96 41.81
N PRO A 562 5.56 23.01 40.81
CA PRO A 562 4.33 22.23 40.84
C PRO A 562 4.68 20.80 40.43
N TYR A 563 4.36 19.86 41.31
CA TYR A 563 4.56 18.42 41.16
C TYR A 563 3.84 17.91 39.90
N ALA A 564 4.55 17.84 38.77
CA ALA A 564 4.06 17.19 37.56
C ALA A 564 4.03 15.66 37.79
N SER A 565 2.83 15.09 37.70
CA SER A 565 2.55 13.66 37.83
C SER A 565 3.46 12.80 36.93
N GLN A 566 4.14 11.84 37.56
CA GLN A 566 5.15 10.94 37.00
C GLN A 566 4.58 9.89 36.01
N TYR A 567 4.26 10.31 34.80
CA TYR A 567 4.30 9.45 33.61
C TYR A 567 5.14 10.09 32.49
N THR A 568 6.28 10.66 32.87
CA THR A 568 7.27 11.16 31.90
C THR A 568 8.10 9.97 31.44
N TYR A 569 7.83 9.47 30.24
CA TYR A 569 8.68 8.44 29.60
C TYR A 569 10.14 8.93 29.58
N PRO A 570 11.15 8.06 29.82
CA PRO A 570 12.56 8.45 29.88
C PRO A 570 13.09 9.18 28.63
N PHE A 571 12.37 9.08 27.51
CA PHE A 571 12.70 9.69 26.22
C PHE A 571 12.07 11.06 25.99
N ALA A 572 11.15 11.53 26.84
CA ALA A 572 10.43 12.79 26.61
C ALA A 572 11.33 14.03 26.76
N SER A 573 12.39 13.96 27.56
CA SER A 573 13.42 14.99 27.64
C SER A 573 14.36 14.88 26.45
N GLY A 574 14.28 15.84 25.52
CA GLY A 574 15.21 15.96 24.39
C GLY A 574 14.62 15.69 22.99
N PHE A 575 13.33 15.37 22.86
CA PHE A 575 12.70 15.33 21.52
C PHE A 575 12.73 16.73 20.86
N PRO A 576 13.07 16.83 19.56
CA PRO A 576 13.22 18.11 18.87
C PRO A 576 11.88 18.83 18.62
N TYR A 577 10.77 18.09 18.61
CA TYR A 577 9.43 18.63 18.40
C TYR A 577 8.50 18.26 19.55
N SER A 578 7.57 19.16 19.86
CA SER A 578 6.47 18.84 20.78
C SER A 578 5.47 17.88 20.12
N THR A 579 4.72 17.16 20.95
CA THR A 579 3.60 16.31 20.50
C THR A 579 2.58 17.12 19.70
N GLN A 580 2.30 18.35 20.13
CA GLN A 580 1.35 19.25 19.48
C GLN A 580 1.85 19.72 18.11
N GLN A 581 3.12 20.12 18.00
CA GLN A 581 3.74 20.52 16.73
C GLN A 581 3.69 19.37 15.73
N SER A 582 4.08 18.16 16.16
CA SER A 582 4.08 16.98 15.29
C SER A 582 2.66 16.59 14.85
N ALA A 583 1.66 16.69 15.74
CA ALA A 583 0.26 16.45 15.38
C ALA A 583 -0.27 17.47 14.37
N LYS A 584 0.09 18.75 14.50
CA LYS A 584 -0.27 19.80 13.53
C LYS A 584 0.34 19.53 12.14
N ILE A 585 1.60 19.12 12.09
CA ILE A 585 2.27 18.74 10.83
C ILE A 585 1.55 17.55 10.18
N CYS A 586 1.26 16.49 10.96
CA CYS A 586 0.51 15.33 10.45
C CYS A 586 -0.89 15.70 9.94
N LEU A 587 -1.60 16.60 10.62
CA LEU A 587 -2.92 17.09 10.20
C LEU A 587 -2.84 17.80 8.85
N GLN A 588 -1.97 18.80 8.75
CA GLN A 588 -1.79 19.59 7.52
C GLN A 588 -1.38 18.69 6.35
N ALA A 589 -0.42 17.80 6.57
CA ALA A 589 0.04 16.85 5.57
C ALA A 589 -1.09 15.91 5.09
N ALA A 590 -1.89 15.36 6.02
CA ALA A 590 -3.00 14.49 5.65
C ALA A 590 -4.06 15.22 4.81
N LEU A 591 -4.38 16.46 5.19
CA LEU A 591 -5.34 17.29 4.44
C LEU A 591 -4.82 17.67 3.05
N VAL A 592 -3.53 17.99 2.92
CA VAL A 592 -2.88 18.22 1.61
C VAL A 592 -3.00 16.98 0.74
N ILE A 593 -2.71 15.77 1.27
CA ILE A 593 -2.89 14.52 0.52
C ILE A 593 -4.32 14.38 0.00
N SER A 594 -5.33 14.59 0.86
CA SER A 594 -6.75 14.50 0.46
C SER A 594 -7.13 15.46 -0.66
N ARG A 595 -6.63 16.70 -0.62
CA ARG A 595 -6.90 17.74 -1.63
C ARG A 595 -6.18 17.44 -2.94
N MET A 596 -4.92 16.97 -2.87
CA MET A 596 -4.13 16.65 -4.07
C MET A 596 -4.67 15.41 -4.80
N PHE A 597 -5.11 14.36 -4.09
CA PHE A 597 -5.79 13.23 -4.73
C PHE A 597 -7.08 13.66 -5.44
N HIS A 598 -7.82 14.59 -4.85
CA HIS A 598 -9.02 15.14 -5.47
C HIS A 598 -8.68 15.97 -6.72
N SER A 599 -7.59 16.74 -6.72
CA SER A 599 -7.18 17.59 -7.85
C SER A 599 -6.52 16.84 -9.00
N LEU A 600 -6.11 15.57 -8.82
CA LEU A 600 -5.56 14.78 -9.92
C LEU A 600 -6.59 14.70 -11.07
N PRO A 601 -6.15 14.84 -12.34
CA PRO A 601 -7.06 14.82 -13.47
C PRO A 601 -7.83 13.50 -13.48
N VAL A 602 -9.07 13.53 -13.96
CA VAL A 602 -9.82 12.32 -14.30
C VAL A 602 -9.67 12.12 -15.82
N PRO A 603 -9.47 10.89 -16.34
CA PRO A 603 -9.32 10.70 -17.77
C PRO A 603 -10.53 11.22 -18.54
N GLN A 604 -10.26 12.03 -19.58
CA GLN A 604 -11.27 12.64 -20.44
C GLN A 604 -10.91 12.37 -21.92
N PRO A 605 -11.04 11.12 -22.38
CA PRO A 605 -10.82 10.79 -23.78
C PRO A 605 -11.80 11.54 -24.69
N LEU A 606 -11.39 11.79 -25.94
CA LEU A 606 -12.28 12.34 -26.95
C LEU A 606 -13.33 11.30 -27.34
N LEU A 607 -14.55 11.43 -26.80
CA LEU A 607 -15.65 10.50 -27.02
C LEU A 607 -16.48 10.84 -28.27
N GLY A 608 -17.13 9.82 -28.85
CA GLY A 608 -18.15 10.02 -29.89
C GLY A 608 -19.50 10.50 -29.32
N PRO A 609 -20.40 11.05 -30.16
CA PRO A 609 -21.70 11.59 -29.73
C PRO A 609 -22.63 10.57 -29.04
N GLN A 610 -22.39 9.25 -29.19
CA GLN A 610 -23.18 8.19 -28.56
C GLN A 610 -22.63 7.69 -27.19
N GLN A 611 -21.45 8.14 -26.74
CA GLN A 611 -20.78 7.63 -25.53
C GLN A 611 -20.86 8.56 -24.31
N GLN A 612 -21.75 9.57 -24.33
CA GLN A 612 -21.93 10.53 -23.23
C GLN A 612 -22.72 9.94 -22.03
N GLN A 613 -22.37 8.75 -21.55
CA GLN A 613 -22.90 8.28 -20.27
C GLN A 613 -21.99 8.78 -19.13
N GLY A 614 -22.54 9.67 -18.31
CA GLY A 614 -21.85 10.46 -17.28
C GLY A 614 -21.33 9.71 -16.05
N ARG A 615 -20.68 8.55 -16.23
CA ARG A 615 -19.94 7.87 -15.15
C ARG A 615 -18.49 8.34 -15.15
N PRO A 616 -17.90 8.72 -14.00
CA PRO A 616 -16.49 9.13 -13.95
C PRO A 616 -15.58 7.94 -14.29
N LEU A 617 -14.66 8.14 -15.24
CA LEU A 617 -13.65 7.15 -15.60
C LEU A 617 -12.63 6.97 -14.44
N PRO A 618 -12.08 5.77 -14.25
CA PRO A 618 -11.06 5.54 -13.23
C PRO A 618 -9.76 6.26 -13.58
N ARG A 619 -9.17 6.95 -12.60
CA ARG A 619 -7.74 7.29 -12.64
C ARG A 619 -6.92 6.01 -12.67
N THR A 620 -5.72 6.07 -13.25
CA THR A 620 -4.85 4.89 -13.38
C THR A 620 -3.49 5.08 -12.72
N MET A 621 -2.67 4.04 -12.78
CA MET A 621 -1.30 3.99 -12.25
C MET A 621 -1.18 4.46 -10.79
N PRO A 622 -1.95 3.88 -9.85
CA PRO A 622 -1.99 4.33 -8.45
C PRO A 622 -0.76 3.90 -7.64
N SER A 623 0.46 4.07 -8.16
CA SER A 623 1.71 3.60 -7.55
C SER A 623 1.97 4.16 -6.14
N PHE A 624 1.32 5.27 -5.80
CA PHE A 624 1.39 5.99 -4.52
C PHE A 624 0.12 5.82 -3.67
N ALA A 625 -0.73 4.83 -3.93
CA ALA A 625 -1.96 4.56 -3.17
C ALA A 625 -1.73 4.35 -1.67
N CYS A 626 -0.55 3.85 -1.27
CA CYS A 626 -0.18 3.76 0.15
C CYS A 626 -0.26 5.11 0.89
N CYS A 627 -0.13 6.24 0.20
CA CYS A 627 -0.27 7.57 0.80
C CYS A 627 -1.72 7.85 1.26
N LEU A 628 -2.73 7.26 0.59
CA LEU A 628 -4.13 7.30 1.03
C LEU A 628 -4.27 6.69 2.42
N MET A 629 -3.70 5.50 2.62
CA MET A 629 -3.72 4.77 3.89
C MET A 629 -3.03 5.58 5.00
N GLN A 630 -1.84 6.13 4.73
CA GLN A 630 -1.09 6.94 5.70
C GLN A 630 -1.82 8.23 6.07
N SER A 631 -2.49 8.88 5.11
CA SER A 631 -3.29 10.08 5.38
C SER A 631 -4.54 9.76 6.20
N SER A 632 -5.25 8.67 5.88
CA SER A 632 -6.43 8.21 6.62
C SER A 632 -6.08 7.86 8.05
N TYR A 633 -4.98 7.12 8.25
CA TYR A 633 -4.41 6.82 9.56
C TYR A 633 -4.19 8.10 10.38
N ALA A 634 -3.50 9.09 9.82
CA ALA A 634 -3.24 10.35 10.52
C ALA A 634 -4.53 11.08 10.89
N MET A 635 -5.51 11.18 9.97
CA MET A 635 -6.80 11.81 10.24
C MET A 635 -7.58 11.09 11.35
N PHE A 636 -7.64 9.76 11.34
CA PHE A 636 -8.32 8.99 12.39
C PHE A 636 -7.64 9.14 13.75
N MET A 637 -6.32 9.16 13.79
CA MET A 637 -5.57 9.37 15.03
C MET A 637 -5.79 10.77 15.61
N ILE A 638 -5.86 11.80 14.76
CA ILE A 638 -6.17 13.17 15.18
C ILE A 638 -7.62 13.27 15.64
N TYR A 639 -8.56 12.65 14.92
CA TYR A 639 -9.96 12.58 15.31
C TYR A 639 -10.13 11.97 16.71
N TYR A 640 -9.48 10.82 16.96
CA TYR A 640 -9.49 10.18 18.27
C TYR A 640 -8.95 11.11 19.36
N LYS A 641 -7.82 11.76 19.11
CA LYS A 641 -7.19 12.70 20.03
C LYS A 641 -8.10 13.89 20.37
N ALA A 642 -8.79 14.44 19.37
CA ALA A 642 -9.77 15.52 19.54
C ALA A 642 -10.99 15.07 20.37
N ARG A 643 -11.51 13.85 20.15
CA ARG A 643 -12.64 13.31 20.94
C ARG A 643 -12.28 13.11 22.41
N VAL A 644 -11.11 12.54 22.68
CA VAL A 644 -10.64 12.32 24.06
C VAL A 644 -10.47 13.66 24.78
N ALA A 645 -9.87 14.66 24.12
CA ALA A 645 -9.75 16.00 24.69
C ALA A 645 -11.10 16.64 25.02
N LYS A 646 -12.11 16.47 24.15
CA LYS A 646 -13.47 16.97 24.39
C LYS A 646 -14.17 16.29 25.58
N GLN A 647 -13.93 15.00 25.82
CA GLN A 647 -14.52 14.28 26.96
C GLN A 647 -13.87 14.63 28.31
N LEU A 648 -12.59 15.03 28.29
CA LEU A 648 -11.83 15.41 29.49
C LEU A 648 -12.00 16.89 29.88
N ALA A 649 -12.52 17.73 28.99
CA ALA A 649 -12.83 19.13 29.28
C ALA A 649 -14.31 19.24 29.74
N PRO A 650 -14.59 19.47 31.04
CA PRO A 650 -15.97 19.66 31.51
C PRO A 650 -16.57 20.96 30.94
N ASP A 651 -17.89 20.96 30.75
CA ASP A 651 -18.68 22.10 30.26
C ASP A 651 -18.64 23.27 31.26
N THR A 652 -17.60 24.10 31.19
CA THR A 652 -17.58 25.44 31.79
C THR A 652 -18.12 26.47 30.80
N PRO A 653 -18.92 27.46 31.24
CA PRO A 653 -19.56 28.45 30.36
C PRO A 653 -18.59 29.37 29.59
N GLU A 654 -17.28 29.32 29.85
CA GLU A 654 -16.25 30.01 29.05
C GLU A 654 -15.81 29.22 27.79
N ASN A 655 -16.27 27.98 27.60
CA ASN A 655 -15.85 27.08 26.50
C ASN A 655 -16.74 27.13 25.24
N GLU A 656 -17.72 28.04 25.11
CA GLU A 656 -18.55 28.10 23.90
C GLU A 656 -17.72 28.36 22.62
N HIS A 657 -16.61 29.10 22.72
CA HIS A 657 -15.70 29.35 21.59
C HIS A 657 -14.78 28.15 21.26
N SER A 658 -14.48 27.28 22.23
CA SER A 658 -13.62 26.09 22.02
C SER A 658 -14.39 24.89 21.47
N GLY A 659 -15.69 24.81 21.76
CA GLY A 659 -16.62 23.84 21.18
C GLY A 659 -16.79 23.99 19.66
N ASP A 660 -16.84 25.24 19.16
CA ASP A 660 -16.97 25.55 17.74
C ASP A 660 -15.71 25.18 16.94
N SER A 661 -14.52 25.54 17.44
CA SER A 661 -13.23 25.20 16.81
C SER A 661 -12.99 23.68 16.70
N THR A 662 -13.32 22.92 17.76
CA THR A 662 -13.22 21.46 17.74
C THR A 662 -14.22 20.82 16.76
N GLY A 663 -15.43 21.39 16.67
CA GLY A 663 -16.42 20.99 15.68
C GLY A 663 -15.94 21.21 14.24
N GLN A 664 -15.36 22.38 13.95
CA GLN A 664 -14.77 22.70 12.64
C GLN A 664 -13.63 21.74 12.26
N LEU A 665 -12.75 21.40 13.20
CA LEU A 665 -11.68 20.43 12.97
C LEU A 665 -12.24 19.03 12.64
N ILE A 666 -13.23 18.56 13.40
CA ILE A 666 -13.87 17.26 13.15
C ILE A 666 -14.53 17.23 11.77
N GLU A 667 -15.18 18.31 11.39
CA GLU A 667 -15.80 18.47 10.08
C GLU A 667 -14.77 18.49 8.95
N GLU A 668 -13.64 19.17 9.13
CA GLU A 668 -12.55 19.16 8.15
C GLU A 668 -11.94 17.76 7.99
N LEU A 669 -11.76 17.01 9.09
CA LEU A 669 -11.32 15.61 9.07
C LEU A 669 -12.32 14.71 8.34
N ARG A 670 -13.62 14.90 8.58
CA ARG A 670 -14.69 14.16 7.90
C ARG A 670 -14.64 14.39 6.39
N GLN A 671 -14.58 15.65 5.95
CA GLN A 671 -14.46 16.01 4.53
C GLN A 671 -13.15 15.49 3.92
N GLY A 672 -12.04 15.54 4.66
CA GLY A 672 -10.75 14.99 4.26
C GLY A 672 -10.85 13.49 3.97
N LEU A 673 -11.45 12.72 4.87
CA LEU A 673 -11.66 11.28 4.72
C LEU A 673 -12.63 10.95 3.57
N GLU A 674 -13.70 11.73 3.40
CA GLU A 674 -14.62 11.56 2.25
C GLU A 674 -13.92 11.74 0.91
N ARG A 675 -13.03 12.75 0.78
CA ARG A 675 -12.21 12.92 -0.42
C ARG A 675 -11.29 11.72 -0.67
N ILE A 676 -10.71 11.16 0.38
CA ILE A 676 -9.85 9.96 0.29
C ILE A 676 -10.68 8.74 -0.14
N ILE A 677 -11.85 8.52 0.47
CA ILE A 677 -12.77 7.44 0.11
C ILE A 677 -13.21 7.57 -1.35
N ALA A 678 -13.53 8.77 -1.81
CA ALA A 678 -13.87 9.03 -3.20
C ALA A 678 -12.69 8.71 -4.16
N ALA A 679 -11.47 9.09 -3.78
CA ALA A 679 -10.28 8.82 -4.57
C ALA A 679 -9.96 7.33 -4.67
N VAL A 680 -9.93 6.59 -3.56
CA VAL A 680 -9.69 5.14 -3.57
C VAL A 680 -10.83 4.39 -4.27
N SER A 681 -12.07 4.84 -4.12
CA SER A 681 -13.22 4.28 -4.84
C SER A 681 -13.06 4.44 -6.34
N ASN A 682 -12.63 5.61 -6.82
CA ASN A 682 -12.37 5.84 -8.24
C ASN A 682 -11.26 4.92 -8.80
N TYR A 683 -10.16 4.72 -8.07
CA TYR A 683 -9.14 3.75 -8.49
C TYR A 683 -9.66 2.30 -8.48
N SER A 684 -10.47 1.93 -7.48
CA SER A 684 -11.01 0.58 -7.31
C SER A 684 -11.98 0.16 -8.43
N LEU A 685 -12.49 1.10 -9.23
CA LEU A 685 -13.28 0.78 -10.43
C LEU A 685 -12.48 -0.04 -11.48
N ALA A 686 -11.15 0.11 -11.49
CA ALA A 686 -10.25 -0.63 -12.36
C ALA A 686 -9.32 -1.60 -11.61
N PHE A 687 -8.85 -1.23 -10.42
CA PHE A 687 -7.78 -1.94 -9.71
C PHE A 687 -8.29 -2.64 -8.46
N GLU A 688 -8.43 -3.96 -8.55
CA GLU A 688 -9.12 -4.77 -7.55
C GLU A 688 -8.34 -4.93 -6.23
N ALA A 689 -7.02 -4.89 -6.26
CA ALA A 689 -6.24 -4.97 -5.03
C ALA A 689 -6.55 -3.79 -4.09
N LEU A 690 -6.92 -2.63 -4.65
CA LEU A 690 -7.25 -1.42 -3.91
C LEU A 690 -8.65 -1.46 -3.27
N ASP A 691 -9.50 -2.43 -3.62
CA ASP A 691 -10.79 -2.60 -2.93
C ASP A 691 -10.58 -2.82 -1.42
N GLY A 692 -9.53 -3.56 -1.02
CA GLY A 692 -9.28 -3.76 0.41
C GLY A 692 -8.88 -2.47 1.12
N MET A 693 -8.13 -1.59 0.46
CA MET A 693 -7.80 -0.26 1.01
C MET A 693 -9.06 0.59 1.18
N ARG A 694 -9.96 0.55 0.18
CA ARG A 694 -11.26 1.23 0.26
C ARG A 694 -12.06 0.70 1.44
N ASP A 695 -12.22 -0.62 1.53
CA ASP A 695 -13.08 -1.25 2.54
C ASP A 695 -12.55 -1.01 3.96
N GLU A 696 -11.23 -1.03 4.17
CA GLU A 696 -10.61 -0.70 5.46
C GLU A 696 -10.87 0.76 5.86
N ILE A 697 -10.63 1.72 4.95
CA ILE A 697 -10.84 3.14 5.22
C ILE A 697 -12.34 3.42 5.45
N GLU A 698 -13.23 2.86 4.63
CA GLU A 698 -14.67 3.06 4.74
C GLU A 698 -15.23 2.42 6.01
N GLY A 699 -14.73 1.24 6.41
CA GLY A 699 -15.08 0.59 7.67
C GLY A 699 -14.67 1.42 8.89
N ALA A 700 -13.45 1.95 8.89
CA ALA A 700 -12.97 2.85 9.94
C ALA A 700 -13.78 4.16 9.97
N TYR A 701 -14.13 4.70 8.80
CA TYR A 701 -14.96 5.92 8.69
C TYR A 701 -16.35 5.72 9.28
N LYS A 702 -17.04 4.62 8.94
CA LYS A 702 -18.38 4.30 9.48
C LYS A 702 -18.36 4.10 10.99
N THR A 703 -17.26 3.57 11.53
CA THR A 703 -17.05 3.41 12.97
C THR A 703 -16.80 4.76 13.66
N ALA A 704 -16.00 5.62 13.04
CA ALA A 704 -15.68 6.95 13.57
C ALA A 704 -16.88 7.91 13.52
N PHE A 705 -17.67 7.88 12.45
CA PHE A 705 -18.81 8.75 12.19
C PHE A 705 -20.08 7.92 11.98
N PRO A 706 -20.65 7.34 13.06
CA PRO A 706 -21.90 6.59 12.94
C PRO A 706 -23.00 7.56 12.48
N LEU A 707 -23.78 7.13 11.48
CA LEU A 707 -25.02 7.81 11.13
C LEU A 707 -25.90 7.80 12.38
N ALA A 708 -26.34 8.98 12.83
CA ALA A 708 -27.32 9.06 13.91
C ALA A 708 -28.50 8.16 13.54
N SER A 709 -28.79 7.17 14.38
CA SER A 709 -29.99 6.36 14.22
C SER A 709 -31.18 7.31 14.35
N VAL A 710 -31.89 7.50 13.25
CA VAL A 710 -33.18 8.21 13.22
C VAL A 710 -34.24 7.34 13.87
#